data_AF-A0A0U9HFB9-F1
#
_entry.id   AF-A0A0U9HFB9-F1
#
_cell.length_a   1.000
_cell.length_b   1.000
_cell.length_c   1.000
_cell.angle_alpha   90.00
_cell.angle_beta   90.00
_cell.angle_gamma   90.00
#
_symmetry.space_group_name_H-M   'P 1'
#
loop_
_entity.id
_entity.type
_entity.pdbx_description
1 polymer ?
#
loop_
_entity_poly.entity_id
_entity_poly.type
_entity_poly.pdbx_seq_one_letter_code
_entity_poly.pdbx_strand_id
1 'polypeptide(L)'
;MLKKTLVVFLAALLALMPLAYANGQTEDNVDKVLSYINDKIRPLGRGTAVNLLEIAKTKSSSAVETFFSKLDSDLKGRLSNKGISQTTIENAVGAVEGDGFYSATTSYINNYLFGNDTNVYNSYKTTIQAEFDKVFKDPGAPLEDFDDSVVSDFDGWGSFLSKLKNLEIDLRGDAVEFKYYEATNTLSVNEKTAGALKTKLNKFLSDNDLNILSNDEVLSLINAANAVLADLSSSETATLKSALGGLGYTVTTIPKPSDGGNGGGGTGGGGTGGGGGTTPEKPAVVTPKDTTQPISVNIPSDAVSITVSDGKAVVSLSTSTVNTVLKLIDEAAKTAEDEDRPLVITIDLSSSRKITEDTQINIPASIVEKAGEVDANILVILPEVSIEIPAAAVDMGDTENLEIVIQQIKTGKALSGITLPAGMTAVGDAADIVIKTDGTNAKITGKITIYFNLKGITANADKLGIYYVNGDKKTIEFVGGKVDKEKDTIRASVSHFSTYALIEYNKTFADIKYHWAKGYVESMAAKQIVNGKAENIFAPDDDMTRAEFAKIIVNAMELDLNKYSGSFEDVKAGDWFADYVQTAFDNKLIEGKVAGKVFDPNGKITREEMMTIIGRAIGKEGAADADTILKSFKDGDKVSSYAKEYVSLLIEEKLVNGYPDGTLKPANSITRAEAAKIVYGFYNYY
;
A
#
# COMPACT_ATOMS: atom_id res chain seq x y z
N MET A 1 19.70 -14.82 7.47
CA MET A 1 19.15 -14.67 8.80
C MET A 1 19.15 -13.20 9.07
N LEU A 2 18.00 -12.56 9.32
CA LEU A 2 17.87 -11.66 10.48
C LEU A 2 16.46 -11.10 10.63
N LYS A 3 15.48 -11.98 10.70
CA LYS A 3 14.17 -11.64 11.25
C LYS A 3 13.39 -12.92 11.35
N LYS A 4 12.91 -13.25 12.55
CA LYS A 4 11.81 -14.20 12.85
C LYS A 4 12.18 -15.32 13.83
N THR A 5 12.35 -14.89 15.07
CA THR A 5 11.95 -15.65 16.28
C THR A 5 11.20 -14.66 17.19
N LEU A 6 10.11 -14.10 16.66
CA LEU A 6 9.72 -12.68 16.71
C LEU A 6 9.25 -12.08 18.05
N VAL A 7 9.62 -12.63 19.21
CA VAL A 7 9.35 -11.96 20.51
C VAL A 7 10.61 -11.93 21.37
N VAL A 8 11.32 -13.06 21.45
CA VAL A 8 12.64 -13.17 22.08
C VAL A 8 13.73 -12.71 21.11
N PHE A 9 13.59 -13.06 19.82
CA PHE A 9 14.37 -12.38 18.78
C PHE A 9 13.93 -10.94 18.59
N LEU A 10 12.74 -10.44 18.98
CA LEU A 10 12.51 -8.99 18.80
C LEU A 10 13.33 -8.18 19.81
N ALA A 11 13.41 -8.67 21.06
CA ALA A 11 14.31 -8.14 22.09
C ALA A 11 15.80 -8.35 21.72
N ALA A 12 16.18 -9.57 21.30
CA ALA A 12 17.56 -9.86 20.89
C ALA A 12 17.96 -9.27 19.52
N LEU A 13 17.03 -9.05 18.57
CA LEU A 13 17.30 -8.36 17.30
C LEU A 13 17.47 -6.86 17.53
N LEU A 14 16.73 -6.22 18.44
CA LEU A 14 16.96 -4.80 18.72
C LEU A 14 18.31 -4.55 19.38
N ALA A 15 18.84 -5.54 20.10
CA ALA A 15 20.20 -5.57 20.63
C ALA A 15 21.26 -6.00 19.57
N LEU A 16 21.01 -7.04 18.76
CA LEU A 16 22.01 -7.70 17.90
C LEU A 16 21.88 -7.41 16.39
N MET A 17 20.85 -6.69 15.93
CA MET A 17 20.70 -6.30 14.52
C MET A 17 21.86 -5.47 13.97
N PRO A 18 22.50 -4.59 14.76
CA PRO A 18 23.68 -3.89 14.29
C PRO A 18 24.91 -4.78 14.10
N LEU A 19 24.85 -5.96 14.71
CA LEU A 19 25.98 -6.84 14.89
C LEU A 19 25.97 -7.96 13.84
N ALA A 20 24.82 -8.50 13.46
CA ALA A 20 24.79 -9.61 12.49
C ALA A 20 24.79 -9.18 11.00
N TYR A 21 24.81 -7.88 10.68
CA TYR A 21 24.95 -7.42 9.29
C TYR A 21 26.40 -7.13 8.92
N ALA A 22 27.26 -6.89 9.90
CA ALA A 22 28.70 -6.72 9.73
C ALA A 22 29.34 -8.05 9.30
N ASN A 23 29.21 -8.41 8.02
CA ASN A 23 30.06 -9.44 7.43
C ASN A 23 31.53 -8.96 7.56
N GLY A 24 32.47 -9.87 7.80
CA GLY A 24 33.88 -9.56 8.02
C GLY A 24 34.41 -8.33 7.25
N GLN A 25 34.75 -7.30 8.02
CA GLN A 25 35.69 -6.21 7.72
C GLN A 25 35.42 -5.26 6.53
N THR A 26 34.22 -4.69 6.38
CA THR A 26 34.06 -3.46 5.56
C THR A 26 32.97 -2.53 6.09
N GLU A 27 33.18 -1.20 5.99
CA GLU A 27 32.19 -0.14 6.32
C GLU A 27 30.82 -0.34 5.65
N ASP A 28 30.78 -1.00 4.48
CA ASP A 28 29.57 -1.32 3.68
C ASP A 28 28.52 -2.13 4.46
N ASN A 29 28.95 -2.89 5.46
CA ASN A 29 28.03 -3.76 6.19
C ASN A 29 27.32 -3.07 7.35
N VAL A 30 28.00 -2.12 8.01
CA VAL A 30 27.34 -1.23 8.97
C VAL A 30 26.37 -0.28 8.26
N ASP A 31 26.67 0.14 7.02
CA ASP A 31 25.73 0.95 6.25
C ASP A 31 24.43 0.22 5.92
N LYS A 32 24.49 -1.10 5.68
CA LYS A 32 23.29 -1.92 5.48
C LYS A 32 22.50 -2.14 6.77
N VAL A 33 23.14 -2.26 7.93
CA VAL A 33 22.46 -2.18 9.24
C VAL A 33 21.68 -0.88 9.33
N LEU A 34 22.36 0.24 9.09
CA LEU A 34 21.80 1.56 9.31
C LEU A 34 20.67 1.82 8.32
N SER A 35 20.82 1.40 7.06
CA SER A 35 19.74 1.42 6.06
C SER A 35 18.55 0.58 6.50
N TYR A 36 18.80 -0.57 7.12
CA TYR A 36 17.75 -1.43 7.62
C TYR A 36 17.03 -0.81 8.82
N ILE A 37 17.76 -0.23 9.79
CA ILE A 37 17.18 0.51 10.92
C ILE A 37 16.33 1.67 10.38
N ASN A 38 16.84 2.37 9.37
CA ASN A 38 16.12 3.46 8.71
C ASN A 38 14.83 3.00 8.01
N ASP A 39 14.85 1.86 7.32
CA ASP A 39 13.71 1.33 6.57
C ASP A 39 12.65 0.66 7.48
N LYS A 40 13.05 0.13 8.65
CA LYS A 40 12.16 -0.68 9.49
C LYS A 40 11.76 -0.03 10.81
N ILE A 41 12.59 0.84 11.37
CA ILE A 41 12.28 1.52 12.64
C ILE A 41 11.61 2.87 12.39
N ARG A 42 11.90 3.54 11.26
CA ARG A 42 11.27 4.81 10.90
C ARG A 42 9.74 4.73 10.82
N PRO A 43 9.13 3.70 10.22
CA PRO A 43 7.66 3.58 10.15
C PRO A 43 6.98 3.43 11.52
N LEU A 44 7.71 3.01 12.56
CA LEU A 44 7.15 2.80 13.91
C LEU A 44 6.88 4.11 14.66
N GLY A 45 7.51 5.20 14.24
CA GLY A 45 7.52 6.47 14.96
C GLY A 45 8.49 6.48 16.14
N ARG A 46 8.93 7.69 16.52
CA ARG A 46 10.00 7.91 17.54
C ARG A 46 9.68 7.24 18.88
N GLY A 47 8.48 7.46 19.41
CA GLY A 47 8.08 6.96 20.73
C GLY A 47 8.06 5.42 20.79
N THR A 48 7.44 4.78 19.81
CA THR A 48 7.39 3.32 19.71
C THR A 48 8.79 2.73 19.59
N ALA A 49 9.65 3.34 18.75
CA ALA A 49 11.03 2.88 18.55
C ALA A 49 11.87 2.92 19.82
N VAL A 50 11.80 4.00 20.60
CA VAL A 50 12.53 4.14 21.87
C VAL A 50 11.99 3.18 22.93
N ASN A 51 10.66 3.06 23.06
CA ASN A 51 10.07 2.16 24.04
C ASN A 51 10.38 0.69 23.74
N LEU A 52 10.44 0.30 22.46
CA LEU A 52 10.88 -1.05 22.07
C LEU A 52 12.33 -1.32 22.44
N LEU A 53 13.21 -0.34 22.29
CA LEU A 53 14.62 -0.46 22.66
C LEU A 53 14.78 -0.65 24.19
N GLU A 54 13.95 0.04 24.98
CA GLU A 54 13.94 -0.12 26.44
C GLU A 54 13.42 -1.50 26.88
N ILE A 55 12.37 -2.00 26.21
CA ILE A 55 11.88 -3.37 26.43
C ILE A 55 12.98 -4.38 26.10
N ALA A 56 13.70 -4.18 24.99
CA ALA A 56 14.81 -5.04 24.61
C ALA A 56 15.92 -5.04 25.67
N LYS A 57 16.27 -3.88 26.22
CA LYS A 57 17.28 -3.73 27.29
C LYS A 57 16.92 -4.50 28.55
N THR A 58 15.66 -4.48 28.94
CA THR A 58 15.22 -4.94 30.26
C THR A 58 14.71 -6.38 30.28
N LYS A 59 14.33 -6.93 29.12
CA LYS A 59 13.69 -8.26 28.99
C LYS A 59 14.52 -9.28 28.19
N SER A 60 15.59 -8.88 27.51
CA SER A 60 16.42 -9.74 26.66
C SER A 60 16.86 -11.03 27.35
N SER A 61 17.51 -10.93 28.50
CA SER A 61 18.06 -12.08 29.22
C SER A 61 16.98 -13.05 29.74
N SER A 62 15.93 -12.54 30.39
CA SER A 62 14.83 -13.38 30.91
C SER A 62 13.98 -14.01 29.80
N ALA A 63 13.84 -13.32 28.66
CA ALA A 63 13.14 -13.84 27.50
C ALA A 63 13.87 -15.02 26.88
N VAL A 64 15.21 -14.99 26.81
CA VAL A 64 16.02 -16.08 26.26
C VAL A 64 15.87 -17.33 27.11
N GLU A 65 16.02 -17.21 28.43
CA GLU A 65 15.82 -18.31 29.36
C GLU A 65 14.40 -18.90 29.24
N THR A 66 13.37 -18.03 29.26
CA THR A 66 11.96 -18.45 29.16
C THR A 66 11.70 -19.20 27.86
N PHE A 67 12.22 -18.70 26.75
CA PHE A 67 12.03 -19.30 25.43
C PHE A 67 12.63 -20.70 25.35
N PHE A 68 13.92 -20.82 25.65
CA PHE A 68 14.58 -22.12 25.60
C PHE A 68 13.99 -23.07 26.63
N SER A 69 13.53 -22.62 27.80
CA SER A 69 12.86 -23.51 28.77
C SER A 69 11.62 -24.24 28.19
N LYS A 70 10.94 -23.63 27.21
CA LYS A 70 9.69 -24.13 26.60
C LYS A 70 9.88 -24.87 25.28
N LEU A 71 11.10 -24.88 24.74
CA LEU A 71 11.41 -25.63 23.53
C LEU A 71 11.52 -27.14 23.81
N ASP A 72 11.04 -27.92 22.86
CA ASP A 72 11.20 -29.36 22.78
C ASP A 72 12.69 -29.74 22.68
N SER A 73 13.08 -30.89 23.25
CA SER A 73 14.48 -31.32 23.30
C SER A 73 15.08 -31.59 21.92
N ASP A 74 14.29 -32.10 20.97
CA ASP A 74 14.76 -32.39 19.62
C ASP A 74 14.96 -31.09 18.85
N LEU A 75 14.02 -30.16 18.98
CA LEU A 75 14.14 -28.83 18.38
C LEU A 75 15.33 -28.04 18.96
N LYS A 76 15.57 -28.12 20.27
CA LYS A 76 16.77 -27.55 20.92
C LYS A 76 18.06 -28.11 20.34
N GLY A 77 18.15 -29.44 20.21
CA GLY A 77 19.32 -30.09 19.63
C GLY A 77 19.59 -29.63 18.20
N ARG A 78 18.56 -29.53 17.38
CA ARG A 78 18.65 -29.06 15.99
C ARG A 78 19.09 -27.59 15.87
N LEU A 79 18.59 -26.74 16.77
CA LEU A 79 19.02 -25.34 16.85
C LEU A 79 20.48 -25.25 17.31
N SER A 80 20.86 -26.02 18.33
CA SER A 80 22.24 -26.07 18.82
C SER A 80 23.22 -26.55 17.76
N ASN A 81 22.84 -27.52 16.91
CA ASN A 81 23.65 -27.98 15.77
C ASN A 81 23.84 -26.90 14.69
N LYS A 82 23.03 -25.83 14.72
CA LYS A 82 23.19 -24.62 13.90
C LYS A 82 23.87 -23.47 14.66
N GLY A 83 24.47 -23.76 15.81
CA GLY A 83 25.10 -22.77 16.68
C GLY A 83 24.10 -21.90 17.44
N ILE A 84 22.81 -22.22 17.43
CA ILE A 84 21.75 -21.44 18.07
C ILE A 84 21.40 -22.11 19.40
N SER A 85 22.26 -21.90 20.41
CA SER A 85 22.04 -22.39 21.77
C SER A 85 21.61 -21.26 22.73
N GLN A 86 21.01 -21.63 23.85
CA GLN A 86 20.65 -20.69 24.92
C GLN A 86 21.87 -19.90 25.37
N THR A 87 22.96 -20.58 25.70
CA THR A 87 24.23 -19.97 26.16
C THR A 87 24.82 -19.03 25.12
N THR A 88 24.79 -19.42 23.84
CA THR A 88 25.28 -18.58 22.73
C THR A 88 24.50 -17.26 22.67
N ILE A 89 23.18 -17.31 22.81
CA ILE A 89 22.32 -16.12 22.74
C ILE A 89 22.44 -15.26 24.01
N GLU A 90 22.51 -15.87 25.19
CA GLU A 90 22.73 -15.16 26.47
C GLU A 90 24.05 -14.38 26.47
N ASN A 91 25.11 -14.99 25.96
CA ASN A 91 26.41 -14.34 25.85
C ASN A 91 26.39 -13.14 24.88
N ALA A 92 25.70 -13.28 23.74
CA ALA A 92 25.53 -12.19 22.78
C ALA A 92 24.72 -11.04 23.38
N VAL A 93 23.64 -11.37 24.10
CA VAL A 93 22.81 -10.40 24.83
C VAL A 93 23.65 -9.67 25.87
N GLY A 94 24.45 -10.39 26.67
CA GLY A 94 25.32 -9.80 27.69
C GLY A 94 26.37 -8.83 27.12
N ALA A 95 26.87 -9.08 25.91
CA ALA A 95 27.80 -8.17 25.23
C ALA A 95 27.14 -6.87 24.75
N VAL A 96 25.83 -6.90 24.45
CA VAL A 96 25.06 -5.72 24.03
C VAL A 96 24.47 -4.95 25.21
N GLU A 97 24.28 -5.60 26.36
CA GLU A 97 23.68 -5.05 27.60
C GLU A 97 24.48 -3.90 28.26
N GLY A 98 25.47 -3.31 27.60
CA GLY A 98 26.18 -2.12 28.08
C GLY A 98 25.42 -0.80 27.84
N ASP A 99 25.42 0.09 28.85
CA ASP A 99 24.79 1.42 28.76
C ASP A 99 25.23 2.25 27.53
N GLY A 100 26.46 2.02 27.04
CA GLY A 100 27.00 2.68 25.85
C GLY A 100 26.23 2.40 24.56
N PHE A 101 25.87 1.14 24.30
CA PHE A 101 25.17 0.74 23.08
C PHE A 101 23.73 1.30 23.05
N TYR A 102 23.00 1.16 24.17
CA TYR A 102 21.63 1.63 24.29
C TYR A 102 21.54 3.15 24.22
N SER A 103 22.46 3.86 24.88
CA SER A 103 22.54 5.32 24.83
C SER A 103 22.83 5.82 23.41
N ALA A 104 23.79 5.20 22.72
CA ALA A 104 24.14 5.55 21.34
C ALA A 104 22.97 5.27 20.37
N THR A 105 22.29 4.14 20.52
CA THR A 105 21.11 3.78 19.70
C THR A 105 19.93 4.70 19.96
N THR A 106 19.69 5.07 21.21
CA THR A 106 18.66 6.04 21.58
C THR A 106 18.96 7.42 20.99
N SER A 107 20.22 7.87 21.04
CA SER A 107 20.66 9.12 20.42
C SER A 107 20.49 9.09 18.90
N TYR A 108 20.83 7.99 18.24
CA TYR A 108 20.60 7.79 16.82
C TYR A 108 19.13 7.90 16.44
N ILE A 109 18.25 7.22 17.18
CA ILE A 109 16.80 7.27 16.94
C ILE A 109 16.29 8.71 17.10
N ASN A 110 16.64 9.38 18.20
CA ASN A 110 16.10 10.70 18.52
C ASN A 110 16.63 11.81 17.61
N ASN A 111 17.92 11.80 17.29
CA ASN A 111 18.62 12.93 16.71
C ASN A 111 18.96 12.76 15.21
N TYR A 112 19.00 11.53 14.70
CA TYR A 112 19.26 11.25 13.29
C TYR A 112 18.07 10.59 12.58
N LEU A 113 17.53 9.48 13.09
CA LEU A 113 16.44 8.75 12.40
C LEU A 113 15.16 9.58 12.30
N PHE A 114 14.85 10.30 13.37
CA PHE A 114 13.74 11.25 13.45
C PHE A 114 14.23 12.70 13.62
N GLY A 115 15.51 12.97 13.38
CA GLY A 115 16.12 14.30 13.37
C GLY A 115 16.89 14.50 12.06
N ASN A 116 17.71 15.55 11.97
CA ASN A 116 18.50 15.84 10.76
C ASN A 116 20.01 15.91 11.06
N ASP A 117 20.47 15.41 12.21
CA ASP A 117 21.88 15.55 12.62
C ASP A 117 22.76 14.41 12.07
N THR A 118 23.47 14.68 10.98
CA THR A 118 24.39 13.74 10.34
C THR A 118 25.64 13.41 11.17
N ASN A 119 25.99 14.22 12.17
CA ASN A 119 27.12 13.91 13.06
C ASN A 119 26.79 12.74 13.99
N VAL A 120 25.53 12.63 14.41
CA VAL A 120 25.02 11.52 15.21
C VAL A 120 25.09 10.21 14.43
N TYR A 121 24.84 10.21 13.12
CA TYR A 121 24.98 9.03 12.25
C TYR A 121 26.40 8.47 12.28
N ASN A 122 27.42 9.30 12.04
CA ASN A 122 28.82 8.86 11.98
C ASN A 122 29.34 8.38 13.35
N SER A 123 28.94 9.08 14.42
CA SER A 123 29.25 8.68 15.80
C SER A 123 28.64 7.31 16.11
N TYR A 124 27.36 7.12 15.79
CA TYR A 124 26.66 5.86 16.00
C TYR A 124 27.23 4.72 15.16
N LYS A 125 27.55 4.97 13.88
CA LYS A 125 28.24 4.01 12.99
C LYS A 125 29.52 3.48 13.63
N THR A 126 30.32 4.36 14.25
CA THR A 126 31.55 4.00 14.95
C THR A 126 31.27 3.14 16.18
N THR A 127 30.28 3.50 17.00
CA THR A 127 29.88 2.72 18.18
C THR A 127 29.43 1.31 17.80
N ILE A 128 28.59 1.18 16.77
CA ILE A 128 28.12 -0.13 16.28
C ILE A 128 29.27 -0.99 15.77
N GLN A 129 30.22 -0.39 15.04
CA GLN A 129 31.39 -1.12 14.55
C GLN A 129 32.28 -1.64 15.70
N ALA A 130 32.44 -0.87 16.77
CA ALA A 130 33.24 -1.27 17.92
C ALA A 130 32.59 -2.42 18.72
N GLU A 131 31.28 -2.38 18.92
CA GLU A 131 30.56 -3.49 19.56
C GLU A 131 30.59 -4.74 18.67
N PHE A 132 30.57 -4.58 17.35
CA PHE A 132 30.73 -5.69 16.42
C PHE A 132 32.05 -6.42 16.59
N ASP A 133 33.14 -5.65 16.64
CA ASP A 133 34.46 -6.21 16.75
C ASP A 133 34.65 -6.96 18.08
N LYS A 134 34.08 -6.49 19.19
CA LYS A 134 34.12 -7.20 20.48
C LYS A 134 33.36 -8.53 20.46
N VAL A 135 32.25 -8.60 19.75
CA VAL A 135 31.34 -9.75 19.77
C VAL A 135 31.80 -10.86 18.84
N PHE A 136 32.45 -10.53 17.71
CA PHE A 136 32.78 -11.51 16.67
C PHE A 136 34.25 -11.54 16.24
N LYS A 137 35.11 -10.63 16.72
CA LYS A 137 36.55 -10.64 16.35
C LYS A 137 37.49 -10.79 17.52
N ASP A 138 36.99 -10.77 18.76
CA ASP A 138 37.80 -11.05 19.95
C ASP A 138 38.01 -12.57 20.08
N PRO A 139 39.24 -13.10 20.12
CA PRO A 139 39.54 -14.53 20.33
C PRO A 139 39.19 -15.07 21.73
N GLY A 140 38.66 -14.21 22.60
CA GLY A 140 38.01 -14.61 23.85
C GLY A 140 36.48 -14.44 23.80
N ALA A 141 35.92 -14.10 22.65
CA ALA A 141 34.50 -13.82 22.50
C ALA A 141 33.68 -15.12 22.66
N PRO A 142 32.57 -15.06 23.39
CA PRO A 142 31.72 -16.22 23.64
C PRO A 142 30.94 -16.74 22.40
N LEU A 143 31.18 -16.14 21.23
CA LEU A 143 30.62 -16.53 19.94
C LEU A 143 31.68 -17.08 18.98
N GLU A 144 32.92 -17.32 19.40
CA GLU A 144 33.99 -17.84 18.54
C GLU A 144 33.64 -19.23 17.97
N ASP A 145 33.08 -20.14 18.78
CA ASP A 145 32.57 -21.44 18.28
C ASP A 145 31.39 -21.29 17.29
N PHE A 146 30.58 -20.24 17.47
CA PHE A 146 29.51 -19.89 16.53
C PHE A 146 30.12 -19.37 15.22
N ASP A 147 31.11 -18.46 15.29
CA ASP A 147 31.84 -17.93 14.15
C ASP A 147 32.58 -19.05 13.38
N ASP A 148 33.32 -19.92 14.05
CA ASP A 148 34.06 -21.03 13.43
C ASP A 148 33.14 -22.08 12.77
N SER A 149 32.00 -22.41 13.37
CA SER A 149 30.99 -23.30 12.76
C SER A 149 30.32 -22.68 11.53
N VAL A 150 30.31 -21.36 11.45
CA VAL A 150 29.62 -20.56 10.45
C VAL A 150 30.57 -20.09 9.33
N VAL A 151 31.86 -19.97 9.64
CA VAL A 151 32.99 -19.69 8.75
C VAL A 151 33.43 -20.97 8.02
N SER A 152 33.44 -22.14 8.68
CA SER A 152 33.83 -23.39 8.02
C SER A 152 32.89 -23.82 6.87
N ASP A 153 31.63 -23.38 6.90
CA ASP A 153 30.65 -23.52 5.82
C ASP A 153 30.51 -22.19 5.05
N PHE A 154 31.57 -21.65 4.45
CA PHE A 154 31.58 -20.29 3.87
C PHE A 154 30.64 -20.06 2.64
N ASP A 155 30.05 -21.11 2.04
CA ASP A 155 28.88 -20.97 1.13
C ASP A 155 27.56 -20.66 1.88
N GLY A 156 27.62 -20.83 3.20
CA GLY A 156 26.58 -20.75 4.20
C GLY A 156 26.10 -19.33 4.44
N TRP A 157 26.93 -18.31 4.73
CA TRP A 157 26.40 -16.99 5.12
C TRP A 157 25.52 -16.31 4.06
N GLY A 158 25.89 -16.41 2.77
CA GLY A 158 25.04 -15.97 1.65
C GLY A 158 23.78 -16.84 1.50
N SER A 159 23.91 -18.15 1.70
CA SER A 159 22.80 -19.11 1.73
C SER A 159 21.90 -18.94 2.98
N PHE A 160 22.44 -18.45 4.08
CA PHE A 160 21.85 -18.26 5.40
C PHE A 160 21.08 -16.95 5.41
N LEU A 161 21.70 -15.86 4.92
CA LEU A 161 21.05 -14.60 4.57
C LEU A 161 19.95 -14.79 3.53
N SER A 162 20.18 -15.54 2.46
CA SER A 162 19.15 -15.80 1.45
C SER A 162 18.04 -16.75 1.94
N LYS A 163 18.35 -17.82 2.68
CA LYS A 163 17.35 -18.73 3.28
C LYS A 163 16.49 -18.02 4.32
N LEU A 164 17.05 -17.09 5.10
CA LEU A 164 16.22 -16.31 6.02
C LEU A 164 15.59 -15.07 5.38
N LYS A 165 16.11 -14.54 4.26
CA LYS A 165 15.36 -13.62 3.39
C LYS A 165 14.14 -14.33 2.80
N ASN A 166 14.26 -15.62 2.48
CA ASN A 166 13.15 -16.47 2.04
C ASN A 166 12.19 -16.82 3.19
N LEU A 167 12.68 -17.00 4.43
CA LEU A 167 11.83 -17.06 5.63
C LEU A 167 11.18 -15.68 5.93
N GLU A 168 11.84 -14.58 5.55
CA GLU A 168 11.41 -13.20 5.74
C GLU A 168 10.29 -12.77 4.78
N ILE A 169 10.30 -13.28 3.55
CA ILE A 169 9.26 -13.03 2.54
C ILE A 169 7.95 -13.74 2.92
N ASP A 170 8.00 -14.78 3.76
CA ASP A 170 6.85 -15.69 3.91
C ASP A 170 6.19 -15.65 5.32
N LEU A 171 6.69 -14.88 6.30
CA LEU A 171 5.97 -14.61 7.58
C LEU A 171 5.39 -13.17 7.64
N ARG A 172 5.32 -12.46 6.52
CA ARG A 172 4.75 -11.10 6.44
C ARG A 172 3.29 -11.07 5.95
N GLY A 173 2.62 -12.22 5.88
CA GLY A 173 1.22 -12.28 5.44
C GLY A 173 0.47 -13.61 5.64
N ASP A 174 1.17 -14.76 5.59
CA ASP A 174 0.42 -16.02 5.36
C ASP A 174 0.49 -17.09 6.47
N ALA A 175 1.41 -17.01 7.44
CA ALA A 175 1.68 -18.12 8.37
C ALA A 175 1.32 -17.87 9.86
N VAL A 176 1.54 -16.65 10.38
CA VAL A 176 1.43 -16.36 11.82
C VAL A 176 0.48 -15.20 12.06
N GLU A 177 -0.49 -15.40 12.94
CA GLU A 177 -1.48 -14.41 13.37
C GLU A 177 -1.20 -13.99 14.82
N PHE A 178 -1.20 -12.69 15.09
CA PHE A 178 -1.14 -12.19 16.46
C PHE A 178 -2.55 -11.88 16.95
N LYS A 179 -2.93 -12.50 18.05
CA LYS A 179 -4.20 -12.24 18.74
C LYS A 179 -3.94 -11.32 19.93
N TYR A 180 -4.60 -10.18 19.93
CA TYR A 180 -4.55 -9.24 21.04
C TYR A 180 -5.88 -9.27 21.80
N TYR A 181 -5.83 -9.67 23.07
CA TYR A 181 -6.99 -9.77 23.94
C TYR A 181 -7.14 -8.47 24.73
N GLU A 182 -8.09 -7.62 24.35
CA GLU A 182 -8.32 -6.34 25.04
C GLU A 182 -8.71 -6.52 26.50
N ALA A 183 -9.46 -7.57 26.83
CA ALA A 183 -9.94 -7.84 28.18
C ALA A 183 -8.82 -8.10 29.19
N THR A 184 -7.75 -8.77 28.75
CA THR A 184 -6.61 -9.16 29.59
C THR A 184 -5.35 -8.35 29.27
N ASN A 185 -5.41 -7.52 28.23
CA ASN A 185 -4.28 -6.82 27.64
C ASN A 185 -3.08 -7.74 27.35
N THR A 186 -3.36 -8.91 26.79
CA THR A 186 -2.34 -9.91 26.46
C THR A 186 -2.23 -10.10 24.95
N LEU A 187 -1.01 -10.36 24.49
CA LEU A 187 -0.73 -10.72 23.10
C LEU A 187 -0.39 -12.22 23.04
N SER A 188 -0.89 -12.90 22.02
CA SER A 188 -0.56 -14.30 21.76
C SER A 188 -0.31 -14.53 20.28
N VAL A 189 0.64 -15.40 20.00
CA VAL A 189 0.91 -16.00 18.70
C VAL A 189 -0.04 -17.17 18.50
N ASN A 190 -0.81 -17.10 17.43
CA ASN A 190 -1.56 -18.22 16.89
C ASN A 190 -1.13 -18.52 15.46
N GLU A 191 -1.29 -19.75 15.03
CA GLU A 191 -0.96 -20.14 13.67
C GLU A 191 -2.19 -20.14 12.78
N LYS A 192 -2.05 -19.57 11.57
CA LYS A 192 -3.09 -19.59 10.55
C LYS A 192 -3.10 -20.93 9.80
N THR A 193 -1.93 -21.54 9.57
CA THR A 193 -1.75 -22.90 9.00
C THR A 193 -0.44 -23.61 9.42
N ALA A 194 -0.53 -24.68 10.24
CA ALA A 194 0.58 -25.58 10.67
C ALA A 194 1.56 -25.99 9.57
N GLY A 195 1.06 -26.20 8.35
CA GLY A 195 1.87 -26.66 7.22
C GLY A 195 2.86 -25.61 6.70
N ALA A 196 2.54 -24.31 6.79
CA ALA A 196 3.36 -23.26 6.22
C ALA A 196 4.61 -22.97 7.08
N LEU A 197 4.43 -22.90 8.41
CA LEU A 197 5.54 -22.72 9.35
C LEU A 197 6.46 -23.94 9.35
N LYS A 198 5.87 -25.15 9.33
CA LYS A 198 6.58 -26.42 9.20
C LYS A 198 7.45 -26.48 7.96
N THR A 199 6.93 -26.15 6.78
CA THR A 199 7.67 -26.17 5.51
C THR A 199 8.89 -25.23 5.54
N LYS A 200 8.72 -24.06 6.15
CA LYS A 200 9.76 -23.03 6.28
C LYS A 200 10.85 -23.41 7.26
N LEU A 201 10.46 -23.90 8.44
CA LEU A 201 11.38 -24.36 9.45
C LEU A 201 12.13 -25.63 9.00
N ASN A 202 11.49 -26.49 8.20
CA ASN A 202 12.15 -27.64 7.58
C ASN A 202 13.29 -27.21 6.69
N LYS A 203 13.06 -26.27 5.78
CA LYS A 203 14.11 -25.73 4.89
C LYS A 203 15.28 -25.09 5.63
N PHE A 204 15.04 -24.64 6.86
CA PHE A 204 16.02 -24.01 7.72
C PHE A 204 16.85 -25.01 8.53
N LEU A 205 16.19 -26.03 9.10
CA LEU A 205 16.81 -27.05 9.96
C LEU A 205 17.17 -28.34 9.22
N SER A 206 16.92 -28.44 7.91
CA SER A 206 17.24 -29.62 7.11
C SER A 206 18.71 -29.61 6.68
N ASP A 207 19.47 -30.58 7.17
CA ASP A 207 20.76 -30.97 6.57
C ASP A 207 20.58 -31.93 5.38
N ASN A 208 19.38 -32.50 5.20
CA ASN A 208 18.91 -33.30 4.04
C ASN A 208 17.37 -33.48 4.07
N ASP A 209 16.77 -33.90 2.95
CA ASP A 209 15.32 -34.02 2.70
C ASP A 209 14.56 -35.04 3.59
N LEU A 210 15.23 -35.73 4.52
CA LEU A 210 14.64 -36.77 5.37
C LEU A 210 14.26 -36.30 6.81
N ASN A 211 14.61 -35.07 7.20
CA ASN A 211 14.42 -34.56 8.57
C ASN A 211 13.31 -33.49 8.68
N ILE A 212 12.08 -33.89 8.36
CA ILE A 212 10.88 -33.06 8.46
C ILE A 212 10.48 -32.93 9.94
N LEU A 213 10.40 -31.70 10.46
CA LEU A 213 9.82 -31.34 11.75
C LEU A 213 8.46 -32.00 11.95
N SER A 214 8.19 -32.41 13.17
CA SER A 214 6.89 -32.82 13.66
C SER A 214 5.98 -31.62 13.90
N ASN A 215 4.67 -31.86 14.02
CA ASN A 215 3.74 -30.81 14.44
C ASN A 215 3.99 -30.40 15.90
N ASP A 216 4.54 -31.30 16.72
CA ASP A 216 4.84 -31.05 18.13
C ASP A 216 6.04 -30.11 18.30
N GLU A 217 7.07 -30.23 17.46
CA GLU A 217 8.19 -29.27 17.41
C GLU A 217 7.70 -27.87 16.99
N VAL A 218 6.76 -27.77 16.05
CA VAL A 218 6.15 -26.49 15.64
C VAL A 218 5.30 -25.89 16.75
N LEU A 219 4.49 -26.71 17.42
CA LEU A 219 3.67 -26.27 18.55
C LEU A 219 4.52 -25.84 19.76
N SER A 220 5.62 -26.55 20.02
CA SER A 220 6.62 -26.17 21.02
C SER A 220 7.20 -24.77 20.76
N LEU A 221 7.51 -24.44 19.50
CA LEU A 221 8.00 -23.12 19.13
C LEU A 221 6.96 -22.01 19.40
N ILE A 222 5.70 -22.28 19.07
CA ILE A 222 4.58 -21.34 19.32
C ILE A 222 4.39 -21.15 20.83
N ASN A 223 4.43 -22.23 21.61
CA ASN A 223 4.30 -22.20 23.06
C ASN A 223 5.46 -21.43 23.71
N ALA A 224 6.69 -21.61 23.21
CA ALA A 224 7.85 -20.86 23.69
C ALA A 224 7.73 -19.36 23.41
N ALA A 225 7.24 -18.98 22.22
CA ALA A 225 6.97 -17.57 21.90
C ALA A 225 5.87 -16.97 22.77
N ASN A 226 4.78 -17.72 22.99
CA ASN A 226 3.68 -17.30 23.86
C ASN A 226 4.08 -17.16 25.33
N ALA A 227 4.97 -18.01 25.83
CA ALA A 227 5.46 -17.92 27.20
C ALA A 227 6.24 -16.62 27.45
N VAL A 228 6.95 -16.12 26.43
CA VAL A 228 7.70 -14.86 26.55
C VAL A 228 6.76 -13.67 26.47
N LEU A 229 5.75 -13.72 25.60
CA LEU A 229 4.72 -12.67 25.54
C LEU A 229 3.93 -12.54 26.85
N ALA A 230 3.75 -13.64 27.56
CA ALA A 230 3.04 -13.65 28.84
C ALA A 230 3.78 -12.92 29.97
N ASP A 231 5.10 -12.69 29.85
CA ASP A 231 5.90 -11.95 30.85
C ASP A 231 5.87 -10.42 30.65
N LEU A 232 5.25 -9.95 29.56
CA LEU A 232 5.14 -8.53 29.27
C LEU A 232 4.05 -7.88 30.12
N SER A 233 4.36 -6.70 30.65
CA SER A 233 3.37 -5.82 31.27
C SER A 233 2.39 -5.25 30.25
N SER A 234 1.34 -4.62 30.76
CA SER A 234 0.31 -3.98 29.95
C SER A 234 0.84 -2.93 28.96
N SER A 235 1.78 -2.08 29.39
CA SER A 235 2.37 -1.04 28.56
C SER A 235 3.33 -1.60 27.51
N GLU A 236 4.08 -2.64 27.87
CA GLU A 236 5.00 -3.33 26.97
C GLU A 236 4.22 -4.07 25.88
N THR A 237 3.12 -4.74 26.25
CA THR A 237 2.22 -5.41 25.31
C THR A 237 1.58 -4.43 24.32
N ALA A 238 1.14 -3.26 24.78
CA ALA A 238 0.60 -2.22 23.91
C ALA A 238 1.67 -1.65 22.95
N THR A 239 2.89 -1.43 23.45
CA THR A 239 4.04 -1.00 22.64
C THR A 239 4.35 -2.03 21.55
N LEU A 240 4.37 -3.31 21.90
CA LEU A 240 4.62 -4.40 20.97
C LEU A 240 3.48 -4.55 19.94
N LYS A 241 2.22 -4.40 20.34
CA LYS A 241 1.05 -4.36 19.44
C LYS A 241 1.22 -3.27 18.37
N SER A 242 1.53 -2.06 18.80
CA SER A 242 1.75 -0.90 17.92
C SER A 242 2.90 -1.13 16.94
N ALA A 243 4.01 -1.67 17.44
CA ALA A 243 5.17 -2.02 16.64
C ALA A 243 4.86 -3.07 15.57
N LEU A 244 4.13 -4.13 15.93
CA LEU A 244 3.74 -5.18 15.00
C LEU A 244 2.84 -4.65 13.89
N GLY A 245 1.89 -3.78 14.21
CA GLY A 245 1.07 -3.09 13.21
C GLY A 245 1.92 -2.21 12.27
N GLY A 246 2.81 -1.39 12.81
CA GLY A 246 3.72 -0.53 12.01
C GLY A 246 4.73 -1.30 11.14
N LEU A 247 5.00 -2.58 11.46
CA LEU A 247 5.82 -3.49 10.67
C LEU A 247 5.01 -4.31 9.64
N GLY A 248 3.69 -4.12 9.57
CA GLY A 248 2.81 -4.80 8.61
C GLY A 248 2.34 -6.19 9.02
N TYR A 249 2.41 -6.54 10.32
CA TYR A 249 1.84 -7.81 10.81
C TYR A 249 0.32 -7.68 11.07
N THR A 250 -0.44 -8.72 10.72
CA THR A 250 -1.85 -8.81 11.10
C THR A 250 -1.97 -9.04 12.60
N VAL A 251 -2.45 -8.02 13.31
CA VAL A 251 -2.84 -8.12 14.72
C VAL A 251 -4.36 -8.12 14.80
N THR A 252 -4.94 -9.29 14.99
CA THR A 252 -6.38 -9.45 15.19
C THR A 252 -6.72 -9.02 16.61
N THR A 253 -7.47 -7.92 16.70
CA THR A 253 -7.98 -7.45 17.99
C THR A 253 -9.21 -8.27 18.35
N ILE A 254 -9.15 -8.92 19.51
CA ILE A 254 -10.28 -9.66 20.07
C ILE A 254 -10.94 -8.70 21.06
N PRO A 255 -12.11 -8.12 20.68
CA PRO A 255 -12.76 -7.12 21.50
C PRO A 255 -13.11 -7.71 22.86
N LYS A 256 -13.00 -6.88 23.90
CA LYS A 256 -13.53 -7.23 25.21
C LYS A 256 -15.03 -7.58 25.04
N PRO A 257 -15.52 -8.71 25.56
CA PRO A 257 -16.95 -8.97 25.61
C PRO A 257 -17.62 -7.75 26.25
N SER A 258 -18.61 -7.15 25.59
CA SER A 258 -19.25 -5.94 26.10
C SER A 258 -19.84 -6.25 27.48
N ASP A 259 -19.33 -5.59 28.52
CA ASP A 259 -19.99 -5.56 29.82
C ASP A 259 -21.30 -4.80 29.64
N GLY A 260 -22.38 -5.54 29.38
CA GLY A 260 -23.75 -5.04 29.39
C GLY A 260 -24.13 -4.63 30.81
N GLY A 261 -23.79 -3.40 31.18
CA GLY A 261 -24.35 -2.73 32.36
C GLY A 261 -25.64 -2.00 32.00
N ASN A 262 -26.77 -2.73 31.94
CA ASN A 262 -28.07 -2.07 32.11
C ASN A 262 -28.26 -1.80 33.61
N GLY A 263 -28.22 -0.52 34.00
CA GLY A 263 -28.73 -0.06 35.29
C GLY A 263 -30.25 -0.20 35.32
N GLY A 264 -30.75 -1.40 35.63
CA GLY A 264 -32.09 -1.58 36.15
C GLY A 264 -32.12 -1.13 37.61
N GLY A 265 -32.97 -0.15 37.94
CA GLY A 265 -33.10 0.38 39.28
C GLY A 265 -33.57 -0.67 40.29
N GLY A 266 -32.90 -0.70 41.45
CA GLY A 266 -33.44 -1.22 42.72
C GLY A 266 -32.60 -2.29 43.43
N THR A 267 -31.45 -1.91 44.01
CA THR A 267 -30.71 -2.56 45.12
C THR A 267 -30.52 -4.10 45.12
N GLY A 268 -29.28 -4.52 44.85
CA GLY A 268 -28.64 -5.67 45.52
C GLY A 268 -28.83 -7.09 44.95
N GLY A 269 -27.78 -7.60 44.30
CA GLY A 269 -27.29 -9.00 44.44
C GLY A 269 -27.94 -10.12 43.60
N GLY A 270 -27.08 -10.87 42.89
CA GLY A 270 -27.31 -12.27 42.50
C GLY A 270 -27.78 -12.49 41.06
N GLY A 271 -26.91 -13.08 40.22
CA GLY A 271 -27.15 -13.28 38.79
C GLY A 271 -28.05 -14.46 38.42
N THR A 272 -28.40 -14.54 37.13
CA THR A 272 -28.37 -15.73 36.25
C THR A 272 -28.96 -15.43 34.85
N GLY A 273 -28.27 -15.96 33.81
CA GLY A 273 -28.62 -16.32 32.42
C GLY A 273 -29.86 -15.82 31.66
N GLY A 274 -29.64 -15.52 30.36
CA GLY A 274 -30.66 -15.55 29.29
C GLY A 274 -30.21 -14.83 28.00
N GLY A 275 -30.08 -15.56 26.87
CA GLY A 275 -29.48 -15.10 25.61
C GLY A 275 -30.36 -14.23 24.68
N GLY A 276 -29.78 -13.75 23.57
CA GLY A 276 -30.47 -12.99 22.53
C GLY A 276 -29.62 -12.84 21.25
N GLY A 277 -30.23 -13.12 20.09
CA GLY A 277 -29.61 -13.04 18.77
C GLY A 277 -29.34 -11.62 18.28
N THR A 278 -28.46 -11.51 17.28
CA THR A 278 -28.05 -10.25 16.65
C THR A 278 -29.19 -9.61 15.87
N THR A 279 -29.54 -8.37 16.19
CA THR A 279 -30.44 -7.53 15.39
C THR A 279 -29.80 -7.17 14.04
N PRO A 280 -30.52 -7.25 12.91
CA PRO A 280 -30.01 -6.86 11.60
C PRO A 280 -29.58 -5.38 11.57
N GLU A 281 -28.44 -5.09 10.94
CA GLU A 281 -27.97 -3.73 10.70
C GLU A 281 -28.88 -3.04 9.65
N LYS A 282 -29.19 -1.76 9.84
CA LYS A 282 -30.15 -1.00 9.01
C LYS A 282 -29.42 0.03 8.15
N PRO A 283 -30.02 0.45 7.00
CA PRO A 283 -29.47 1.56 6.23
C PRO A 283 -29.37 2.84 7.07
N ALA A 284 -28.31 3.62 6.86
CA ALA A 284 -28.03 4.83 7.62
C ALA A 284 -27.21 5.86 6.80
N VAL A 285 -27.35 7.14 7.14
CA VAL A 285 -26.45 8.21 6.66
C VAL A 285 -25.14 8.15 7.45
N VAL A 286 -24.02 8.27 6.74
CA VAL A 286 -22.67 8.38 7.29
C VAL A 286 -22.07 9.70 6.86
N THR A 287 -21.69 10.53 7.83
CA THR A 287 -21.04 11.82 7.62
C THR A 287 -19.62 11.75 8.17
N PRO A 288 -18.60 11.49 7.33
CA PRO A 288 -17.22 11.47 7.77
C PRO A 288 -16.79 12.82 8.36
N LYS A 289 -15.96 12.78 9.41
CA LYS A 289 -15.34 13.97 10.01
C LYS A 289 -14.35 14.67 9.08
N ASP A 290 -13.70 13.90 8.22
CA ASP A 290 -12.85 14.41 7.16
C ASP A 290 -13.74 14.97 6.05
N THR A 291 -13.72 16.29 5.89
CA THR A 291 -14.58 17.01 4.94
C THR A 291 -14.18 16.75 3.48
N THR A 292 -13.02 16.12 3.23
CA THR A 292 -12.62 15.70 1.89
C THR A 292 -13.30 14.40 1.45
N GLN A 293 -13.91 13.65 2.38
CA GLN A 293 -14.63 12.42 2.08
C GLN A 293 -16.10 12.68 1.75
N PRO A 294 -16.73 11.86 0.88
CA PRO A 294 -18.14 11.99 0.56
C PRO A 294 -19.03 11.71 1.77
N ILE A 295 -20.19 12.36 1.80
CA ILE A 295 -21.31 11.90 2.63
C ILE A 295 -21.88 10.66 1.94
N SER A 296 -22.31 9.66 2.73
CA SER A 296 -22.87 8.45 2.14
C SER A 296 -24.16 7.96 2.79
N VAL A 297 -25.02 7.35 2.00
CA VAL A 297 -26.12 6.52 2.48
C VAL A 297 -25.64 5.07 2.40
N ASN A 298 -25.32 4.47 3.54
CA ASN A 298 -24.82 3.10 3.59
C ASN A 298 -25.97 2.10 3.73
N ILE A 299 -25.96 1.08 2.86
CA ILE A 299 -26.90 -0.03 2.82
C ILE A 299 -26.10 -1.31 3.12
N PRO A 300 -26.10 -1.80 4.37
CA PRO A 300 -25.31 -2.96 4.76
C PRO A 300 -25.90 -4.25 4.17
N SER A 301 -25.08 -5.30 4.09
CA SER A 301 -25.49 -6.61 3.55
C SER A 301 -26.70 -7.24 4.25
N ASP A 302 -26.92 -6.92 5.53
CA ASP A 302 -28.05 -7.43 6.31
C ASP A 302 -29.39 -6.75 5.96
N ALA A 303 -29.34 -5.59 5.28
CA ALA A 303 -30.51 -4.83 4.84
C ALA A 303 -31.03 -5.26 3.46
N VAL A 304 -30.29 -6.14 2.75
CA VAL A 304 -30.63 -6.63 1.42
C VAL A 304 -31.02 -8.12 1.44
N SER A 305 -31.81 -8.54 0.45
CA SER A 305 -32.11 -9.95 0.23
C SER A 305 -31.09 -10.56 -0.73
N ILE A 306 -30.34 -11.56 -0.25
CA ILE A 306 -29.37 -12.30 -1.06
C ILE A 306 -29.85 -13.75 -1.16
N THR A 307 -30.21 -14.14 -2.38
CA THR A 307 -30.59 -15.51 -2.74
C THR A 307 -29.50 -16.11 -3.60
N VAL A 308 -29.20 -17.40 -3.41
CA VAL A 308 -28.20 -18.11 -4.22
C VAL A 308 -28.90 -19.25 -4.94
N SER A 309 -28.86 -19.26 -6.27
CA SER A 309 -29.38 -20.33 -7.12
C SER A 309 -28.37 -20.64 -8.21
N ASP A 310 -28.13 -21.92 -8.47
CA ASP A 310 -27.20 -22.40 -9.50
C ASP A 310 -25.80 -21.77 -9.42
N GLY A 311 -25.33 -21.46 -8.20
CA GLY A 311 -24.03 -20.83 -7.96
C GLY A 311 -23.96 -19.32 -8.24
N LYS A 312 -25.08 -18.71 -8.63
CA LYS A 312 -25.24 -17.27 -8.81
C LYS A 312 -25.94 -16.63 -7.62
N ALA A 313 -25.35 -15.58 -7.08
CA ALA A 313 -25.97 -14.73 -6.06
C ALA A 313 -26.84 -13.66 -6.73
N VAL A 314 -28.10 -13.54 -6.30
CA VAL A 314 -29.02 -12.48 -6.72
C VAL A 314 -29.35 -11.63 -5.51
N VAL A 315 -28.98 -10.36 -5.59
CA VAL A 315 -29.17 -9.34 -4.57
C VAL A 315 -30.34 -8.45 -4.96
N SER A 316 -31.28 -8.23 -4.03
CA SER A 316 -32.46 -7.39 -4.23
C SER A 316 -32.80 -6.61 -2.97
N LEU A 317 -33.45 -5.46 -3.13
CA LEU A 317 -33.90 -4.62 -2.02
C LEU A 317 -35.40 -4.80 -1.79
N SER A 318 -35.79 -5.02 -0.53
CA SER A 318 -37.21 -5.09 -0.17
C SER A 318 -37.88 -3.72 -0.31
N THR A 319 -39.20 -3.66 -0.54
CA THR A 319 -39.96 -2.40 -0.59
C THR A 319 -39.76 -1.55 0.66
N SER A 320 -39.67 -2.16 1.84
CA SER A 320 -39.36 -1.45 3.08
C SER A 320 -37.96 -0.84 3.09
N THR A 321 -36.95 -1.58 2.62
CA THR A 321 -35.57 -1.09 2.50
C THR A 321 -35.52 0.09 1.53
N VAL A 322 -36.16 -0.03 0.37
CA VAL A 322 -36.24 1.03 -0.65
C VAL A 322 -36.83 2.31 -0.06
N ASN A 323 -37.98 2.21 0.61
CA ASN A 323 -38.63 3.38 1.22
C ASN A 323 -37.78 4.04 2.31
N THR A 324 -36.97 3.27 3.04
CA THR A 324 -36.01 3.81 4.00
C THR A 324 -34.88 4.53 3.28
N VAL A 325 -34.27 3.91 2.27
CA VAL A 325 -33.15 4.47 1.51
C VAL A 325 -33.55 5.77 0.83
N LEU A 326 -34.70 5.86 0.18
CA LEU A 326 -35.17 7.09 -0.46
C LEU A 326 -35.24 8.28 0.52
N LYS A 327 -35.71 8.04 1.75
CA LYS A 327 -35.73 9.09 2.79
C LYS A 327 -34.34 9.50 3.23
N LEU A 328 -33.42 8.54 3.36
CA LEU A 328 -32.02 8.81 3.73
C LEU A 328 -31.29 9.57 2.63
N ILE A 329 -31.62 9.34 1.35
CA ILE A 329 -31.09 10.13 0.23
C ILE A 329 -31.54 11.59 0.36
N ASP A 330 -32.83 11.85 0.62
CA ASP A 330 -33.32 13.22 0.84
C ASP A 330 -32.68 13.91 2.04
N GLU A 331 -32.38 13.18 3.11
CA GLU A 331 -31.68 13.68 4.29
C GLU A 331 -30.21 14.00 3.97
N ALA A 332 -29.49 13.03 3.41
CA ALA A 332 -28.07 13.16 3.09
C ALA A 332 -27.79 14.20 2.01
N ALA A 333 -28.68 14.35 1.02
CA ALA A 333 -28.55 15.35 -0.04
C ALA A 333 -28.54 16.78 0.51
N LYS A 334 -29.37 17.09 1.52
CA LYS A 334 -29.35 18.40 2.16
C LYS A 334 -28.02 18.69 2.85
N THR A 335 -27.50 17.71 3.60
CA THR A 335 -26.20 17.86 4.27
C THR A 335 -25.06 17.97 3.26
N ALA A 336 -25.12 17.23 2.16
CA ALA A 336 -24.13 17.26 1.09
C ALA A 336 -24.10 18.63 0.39
N GLU A 337 -25.28 19.21 0.10
CA GLU A 337 -25.41 20.56 -0.45
C GLU A 337 -24.90 21.63 0.53
N ASP A 338 -25.30 21.56 1.81
CA ASP A 338 -24.90 22.53 2.85
C ASP A 338 -23.38 22.55 3.09
N GLU A 339 -22.71 21.40 2.96
CA GLU A 339 -21.27 21.25 3.19
C GLU A 339 -20.42 21.29 1.90
N ASP A 340 -21.04 21.42 0.72
CA ASP A 340 -20.38 21.34 -0.59
C ASP A 340 -19.57 20.04 -0.76
N ARG A 341 -20.20 18.90 -0.44
CA ARG A 341 -19.58 17.57 -0.45
C ARG A 341 -20.29 16.62 -1.43
N PRO A 342 -19.55 15.71 -2.08
CA PRO A 342 -20.17 14.68 -2.91
C PRO A 342 -21.01 13.70 -2.06
N LEU A 343 -22.09 13.20 -2.66
CA LEU A 343 -22.98 12.19 -2.07
C LEU A 343 -22.79 10.82 -2.76
N VAL A 344 -22.64 9.76 -1.98
CA VAL A 344 -22.51 8.39 -2.48
C VAL A 344 -23.51 7.45 -1.82
N ILE A 345 -24.26 6.69 -2.61
CA ILE A 345 -25.15 5.64 -2.14
C ILE A 345 -24.38 4.33 -2.17
N THR A 346 -24.04 3.82 -0.99
CA THR A 346 -23.17 2.65 -0.84
C THR A 346 -24.00 1.41 -0.55
N ILE A 347 -23.88 0.38 -1.39
CA ILE A 347 -24.38 -0.98 -1.11
C ILE A 347 -23.17 -1.83 -0.72
N ASP A 348 -22.97 -2.04 0.57
CA ASP A 348 -21.81 -2.78 1.08
C ASP A 348 -22.14 -4.27 1.25
N LEU A 349 -21.62 -5.08 0.33
CA LEU A 349 -21.76 -6.53 0.31
C LEU A 349 -20.44 -7.24 0.66
N SER A 350 -19.40 -6.51 1.04
CA SER A 350 -18.03 -7.03 1.23
C SER A 350 -17.94 -8.07 2.35
N SER A 351 -18.79 -7.97 3.36
CA SER A 351 -18.82 -8.87 4.53
C SER A 351 -19.73 -10.10 4.33
N SER A 352 -20.52 -10.13 3.25
CA SER A 352 -21.51 -11.18 3.04
C SER A 352 -20.90 -12.47 2.49
N ARG A 353 -21.01 -13.54 3.27
CA ARG A 353 -20.60 -14.90 2.86
C ARG A 353 -21.49 -15.53 1.78
N LYS A 354 -22.58 -14.87 1.39
CA LYS A 354 -23.52 -15.34 0.36
C LYS A 354 -23.18 -14.83 -1.04
N ILE A 355 -22.24 -13.89 -1.16
CA ILE A 355 -21.75 -13.40 -2.45
C ILE A 355 -20.87 -14.48 -3.09
N THR A 356 -21.06 -14.69 -4.38
CA THR A 356 -20.39 -15.74 -5.18
C THR A 356 -19.62 -15.13 -6.35
N GLU A 357 -18.83 -15.96 -7.06
CA GLU A 357 -18.08 -15.53 -8.26
C GLU A 357 -19.01 -14.96 -9.36
N ASP A 358 -20.25 -15.45 -9.49
CA ASP A 358 -21.31 -14.84 -10.33
C ASP A 358 -22.32 -14.13 -9.45
N THR A 359 -22.44 -12.81 -9.58
CA THR A 359 -23.34 -11.98 -8.78
C THR A 359 -24.16 -11.05 -9.66
N GLN A 360 -25.47 -11.01 -9.43
CA GLN A 360 -26.39 -10.02 -9.99
C GLN A 360 -26.96 -9.15 -8.87
N ILE A 361 -26.86 -7.84 -9.01
CA ILE A 361 -27.42 -6.84 -8.10
C ILE A 361 -28.53 -6.09 -8.82
N ASN A 362 -29.74 -6.15 -8.26
CA ASN A 362 -30.91 -5.46 -8.79
C ASN A 362 -31.18 -4.22 -7.93
N ILE A 363 -30.88 -3.04 -8.48
CA ILE A 363 -31.12 -1.76 -7.82
C ILE A 363 -32.43 -1.17 -8.36
N PRO A 364 -33.44 -0.94 -7.52
CA PRO A 364 -34.72 -0.38 -7.95
C PRO A 364 -34.56 0.98 -8.63
N ALA A 365 -35.30 1.19 -9.72
CA ALA A 365 -35.21 2.40 -10.53
C ALA A 365 -35.44 3.69 -9.74
N SER A 366 -36.37 3.66 -8.78
CA SER A 366 -36.63 4.80 -7.89
C SER A 366 -35.40 5.25 -7.09
N ILE A 367 -34.49 4.34 -6.71
CA ILE A 367 -33.24 4.71 -6.03
C ILE A 367 -32.27 5.34 -7.03
N VAL A 368 -32.15 4.78 -8.24
CA VAL A 368 -31.24 5.28 -9.27
C VAL A 368 -31.66 6.68 -9.74
N GLU A 369 -32.94 6.86 -10.04
CA GLU A 369 -33.52 8.16 -10.43
C GLU A 369 -33.31 9.18 -9.32
N LYS A 370 -33.63 8.81 -8.07
CA LYS A 370 -33.49 9.72 -6.93
C LYS A 370 -32.04 10.10 -6.66
N ALA A 371 -31.10 9.16 -6.81
CA ALA A 371 -29.67 9.44 -6.72
C ALA A 371 -29.22 10.37 -7.87
N GLY A 372 -29.73 10.17 -9.09
CA GLY A 372 -29.42 11.03 -10.24
C GLY A 372 -29.94 12.46 -10.09
N GLU A 373 -31.13 12.65 -9.50
CA GLU A 373 -31.70 13.98 -9.21
C GLU A 373 -30.82 14.83 -8.29
N VAL A 374 -30.05 14.19 -7.40
CA VAL A 374 -29.17 14.84 -6.42
C VAL A 374 -27.69 14.69 -6.78
N ASP A 375 -27.39 14.31 -8.03
CA ASP A 375 -26.03 14.11 -8.55
C ASP A 375 -25.16 13.15 -7.71
N ALA A 376 -25.79 12.12 -7.14
CA ALA A 376 -25.10 11.11 -6.34
C ALA A 376 -24.56 9.94 -7.18
N ASN A 377 -23.44 9.39 -6.74
CA ASN A 377 -22.91 8.14 -7.27
C ASN A 377 -23.50 6.94 -6.50
N ILE A 378 -23.61 5.80 -7.17
CA ILE A 378 -23.95 4.52 -6.54
C ILE A 378 -22.70 3.65 -6.50
N LEU A 379 -22.23 3.31 -5.31
CA LEU A 379 -21.08 2.44 -5.07
C LEU A 379 -21.56 1.08 -4.57
N VAL A 380 -21.31 0.02 -5.33
CA VAL A 380 -21.54 -1.37 -4.91
C VAL A 380 -20.21 -1.98 -4.52
N ILE A 381 -20.04 -2.29 -3.24
CA ILE A 381 -18.82 -2.88 -2.69
C ILE A 381 -18.98 -4.40 -2.64
N LEU A 382 -18.11 -5.12 -3.33
CA LEU A 382 -18.04 -6.58 -3.32
C LEU A 382 -16.67 -7.05 -2.81
N PRO A 383 -16.51 -8.32 -2.43
CA PRO A 383 -15.24 -8.84 -1.89
C PRO A 383 -14.02 -8.61 -2.81
N GLU A 384 -14.17 -8.83 -4.12
CA GLU A 384 -13.04 -8.76 -5.07
C GLU A 384 -13.12 -7.56 -6.02
N VAL A 385 -14.30 -7.23 -6.55
CA VAL A 385 -14.47 -6.17 -7.55
C VAL A 385 -15.66 -5.30 -7.23
N SER A 386 -15.42 -4.05 -6.87
CA SER A 386 -16.46 -3.06 -6.60
C SER A 386 -16.68 -2.16 -7.82
N ILE A 387 -17.85 -1.54 -7.90
CA ILE A 387 -18.23 -0.68 -9.02
C ILE A 387 -18.93 0.58 -8.51
N GLU A 388 -18.58 1.72 -9.09
CA GLU A 388 -19.19 3.00 -8.83
C GLU A 388 -19.75 3.59 -10.12
N ILE A 389 -21.01 4.01 -10.06
CA ILE A 389 -21.78 4.46 -11.20
C ILE A 389 -22.34 5.84 -10.87
N PRO A 390 -22.03 6.89 -11.64
CA PRO A 390 -22.74 8.15 -11.56
C PRO A 390 -24.20 7.91 -11.94
N ALA A 391 -25.14 8.08 -11.00
CA ALA A 391 -26.53 7.67 -11.22
C ALA A 391 -27.18 8.44 -12.38
N ALA A 392 -26.83 9.73 -12.54
CA ALA A 392 -27.28 10.59 -13.63
C ALA A 392 -26.76 10.15 -15.02
N ALA A 393 -25.72 9.30 -15.09
CA ALA A 393 -25.17 8.81 -16.35
C ALA A 393 -25.91 7.59 -16.91
N VAL A 394 -26.87 7.02 -16.17
CA VAL A 394 -27.60 5.81 -16.56
C VAL A 394 -28.94 6.17 -17.16
N ASP A 395 -29.17 5.75 -18.41
CA ASP A 395 -30.50 5.84 -19.03
C ASP A 395 -31.37 4.67 -18.57
N MET A 396 -32.28 4.95 -17.64
CA MET A 396 -33.17 3.94 -17.04
C MET A 396 -34.34 3.56 -17.96
N GLY A 397 -34.79 4.45 -18.86
CA GLY A 397 -36.02 4.23 -19.62
C GLY A 397 -37.21 3.88 -18.70
N ASP A 398 -38.00 2.88 -19.08
CA ASP A 398 -39.15 2.38 -18.31
C ASP A 398 -38.82 1.13 -17.44
N THR A 399 -37.54 0.83 -17.20
CA THR A 399 -37.12 -0.38 -16.47
C THR A 399 -37.46 -0.29 -14.98
N GLU A 400 -37.80 -1.41 -14.34
CA GLU A 400 -38.05 -1.44 -12.88
C GLU A 400 -36.74 -1.46 -12.07
N ASN A 401 -35.67 -2.01 -12.64
CA ASN A 401 -34.39 -2.17 -11.96
C ASN A 401 -33.22 -1.89 -12.92
N LEU A 402 -32.16 -1.35 -12.33
CA LEU A 402 -30.81 -1.42 -12.88
C LEU A 402 -30.20 -2.76 -12.43
N GLU A 403 -29.87 -3.62 -13.39
CA GLU A 403 -29.20 -4.89 -13.09
C GLU A 403 -27.69 -4.75 -13.31
N ILE A 404 -26.90 -4.97 -12.28
CA ILE A 404 -25.43 -5.06 -12.36
C ILE A 404 -25.06 -6.52 -12.28
N VAL A 405 -24.42 -7.06 -13.31
CA VAL A 405 -23.94 -8.44 -13.39
C VAL A 405 -22.42 -8.44 -13.39
N ILE A 406 -21.84 -9.12 -12.41
CA ILE A 406 -20.39 -9.26 -12.27
C ILE A 406 -20.07 -10.75 -12.21
N GLN A 407 -19.27 -11.22 -13.15
CA GLN A 407 -18.76 -12.58 -13.19
C GLN A 407 -17.25 -12.60 -13.02
N GLN A 408 -16.77 -13.23 -11.96
CA GLN A 408 -15.35 -13.48 -11.78
C GLN A 408 -14.91 -14.64 -12.67
N ILE A 409 -13.83 -14.43 -13.39
CA ILE A 409 -13.30 -15.35 -14.38
C ILE A 409 -11.83 -15.57 -14.07
N LYS A 410 -11.41 -16.83 -13.87
CA LYS A 410 -9.98 -17.15 -13.76
C LYS A 410 -9.23 -16.55 -14.93
N THR A 411 -8.18 -15.79 -14.64
CA THR A 411 -7.54 -14.94 -15.66
C THR A 411 -6.97 -15.71 -16.85
N GLY A 412 -6.52 -16.96 -16.64
CA GLY A 412 -6.12 -17.85 -17.74
C GLY A 412 -7.24 -18.17 -18.73
N LYS A 413 -8.50 -18.22 -18.28
CA LYS A 413 -9.69 -18.37 -19.14
C LYS A 413 -10.02 -17.05 -19.84
N ALA A 414 -9.99 -15.94 -19.11
CA ALA A 414 -10.27 -14.61 -19.67
C ALA A 414 -9.29 -14.24 -20.80
N LEU A 415 -8.01 -14.55 -20.62
CA LEU A 415 -6.95 -14.27 -21.59
C LEU A 415 -6.76 -15.37 -22.65
N SER A 416 -7.72 -16.29 -22.80
CA SER A 416 -7.59 -17.41 -23.74
C SER A 416 -7.40 -16.94 -25.19
N GLY A 417 -6.28 -17.33 -25.78
CA GLY A 417 -5.87 -16.94 -27.13
C GLY A 417 -5.18 -15.56 -27.23
N ILE A 418 -4.91 -14.90 -26.10
CA ILE A 418 -4.18 -13.64 -26.04
C ILE A 418 -2.76 -13.91 -25.56
N THR A 419 -1.77 -13.45 -26.31
CA THR A 419 -0.36 -13.48 -25.88
C THR A 419 -0.01 -12.15 -25.22
N LEU A 420 0.29 -12.19 -23.92
CA LEU A 420 0.72 -10.98 -23.21
C LEU A 420 2.10 -10.52 -23.70
N PRO A 421 2.31 -9.20 -23.90
CA PRO A 421 3.63 -8.65 -24.16
C PRO A 421 4.67 -9.01 -23.10
N ALA A 422 5.95 -9.00 -23.48
CA ALA A 422 7.04 -9.31 -22.57
C ALA A 422 7.04 -8.39 -21.33
N GLY A 423 7.19 -9.00 -20.15
CA GLY A 423 7.17 -8.32 -18.86
C GLY A 423 5.78 -8.12 -18.26
N MET A 424 4.70 -8.48 -18.96
CA MET A 424 3.35 -8.46 -18.41
C MET A 424 2.97 -9.81 -17.79
N THR A 425 2.45 -9.77 -16.57
CA THR A 425 1.96 -10.94 -15.84
C THR A 425 0.58 -10.63 -15.29
N ALA A 426 -0.41 -11.44 -15.64
CA ALA A 426 -1.75 -11.28 -15.09
C ALA A 426 -1.80 -11.73 -13.62
N VAL A 427 -2.56 -11.01 -12.80
CA VAL A 427 -2.65 -11.22 -11.35
C VAL A 427 -4.10 -11.31 -10.91
N GLY A 428 -4.39 -12.17 -9.94
CA GLY A 428 -5.76 -12.39 -9.47
C GLY A 428 -6.69 -12.93 -10.56
N ASP A 429 -7.99 -12.79 -10.34
CA ASP A 429 -9.04 -13.12 -11.30
C ASP A 429 -9.48 -11.88 -12.09
N ALA A 430 -9.97 -12.12 -13.31
CA ALA A 430 -10.62 -11.11 -14.13
C ALA A 430 -12.08 -10.96 -13.73
N ALA A 431 -12.70 -9.84 -14.05
CA ALA A 431 -14.13 -9.62 -13.86
C ALA A 431 -14.79 -9.19 -15.16
N ASP A 432 -15.81 -9.93 -15.57
CA ASP A 432 -16.75 -9.52 -16.61
C ASP A 432 -17.89 -8.73 -15.99
N ILE A 433 -18.02 -7.48 -16.42
CA ILE A 433 -18.93 -6.51 -15.82
C ILE A 433 -19.91 -6.06 -16.90
N VAL A 434 -21.19 -6.29 -16.64
CA VAL A 434 -22.30 -5.88 -17.52
C VAL A 434 -23.37 -5.18 -16.70
N ILE A 435 -23.80 -4.01 -17.13
CA ILE A 435 -24.95 -3.32 -16.54
C ILE A 435 -26.10 -3.37 -17.55
N LYS A 436 -27.31 -3.70 -17.07
CA LYS A 436 -28.49 -3.88 -17.91
C LYS A 436 -29.68 -3.06 -17.44
N THR A 437 -30.46 -2.64 -18.42
CA THR A 437 -31.82 -2.10 -18.26
C THR A 437 -32.73 -2.90 -19.21
N ASP A 438 -33.86 -3.38 -18.69
CA ASP A 438 -34.82 -4.23 -19.41
C ASP A 438 -34.17 -5.44 -20.15
N GLY A 439 -33.23 -6.12 -19.48
CA GLY A 439 -32.53 -7.29 -20.02
C GLY A 439 -31.50 -7.01 -21.13
N THR A 440 -31.36 -5.77 -21.56
CA THR A 440 -30.35 -5.32 -22.56
C THR A 440 -29.26 -4.49 -21.91
N ASN A 441 -28.11 -4.31 -22.57
CA ASN A 441 -27.03 -3.50 -22.02
C ASN A 441 -27.50 -2.05 -21.84
N ALA A 442 -27.31 -1.52 -20.63
CA ALA A 442 -27.66 -0.15 -20.30
C ALA A 442 -26.87 0.85 -21.16
N LYS A 443 -27.51 1.95 -21.53
CA LYS A 443 -26.83 3.07 -22.19
C LYS A 443 -26.27 4.00 -21.11
N ILE A 444 -24.96 4.19 -21.11
CA ILE A 444 -24.27 5.09 -20.18
C ILE A 444 -23.67 6.27 -20.95
N THR A 445 -23.92 7.50 -20.47
CA THR A 445 -23.46 8.75 -21.09
C THR A 445 -22.13 9.28 -20.52
N GLY A 446 -21.60 8.62 -19.48
CA GLY A 446 -20.33 8.96 -18.82
C GLY A 446 -19.42 7.74 -18.58
N LYS A 447 -18.47 7.89 -17.65
CA LYS A 447 -17.59 6.80 -17.20
C LYS A 447 -18.12 6.19 -15.90
N ILE A 448 -17.92 4.89 -15.74
CA ILE A 448 -18.09 4.18 -14.47
C ILE A 448 -16.70 3.91 -13.88
N THR A 449 -16.58 3.84 -12.56
CA THR A 449 -15.32 3.49 -11.92
C THR A 449 -15.38 2.05 -11.44
N ILE A 450 -14.39 1.25 -11.82
CA ILE A 450 -14.22 -0.12 -11.34
C ILE A 450 -13.07 -0.17 -10.36
N TYR A 451 -13.23 -0.95 -9.30
CA TYR A 451 -12.24 -1.13 -8.25
C TYR A 451 -11.93 -2.60 -8.11
N PHE A 452 -10.67 -3.00 -8.25
CA PHE A 452 -10.22 -4.33 -7.84
C PHE A 452 -9.62 -4.27 -6.45
N ASN A 453 -9.98 -5.23 -5.60
CA ASN A 453 -9.36 -5.47 -4.32
C ASN A 453 -7.95 -6.06 -4.54
N LEU A 454 -6.96 -5.51 -3.84
CA LEU A 454 -5.57 -5.94 -3.89
C LEU A 454 -5.20 -6.85 -2.71
N LYS A 455 -6.11 -7.09 -1.77
CA LYS A 455 -5.86 -7.95 -0.62
C LYS A 455 -5.49 -9.36 -1.08
N GLY A 456 -4.28 -9.80 -0.70
CA GLY A 456 -3.74 -11.10 -1.11
C GLY A 456 -3.04 -11.10 -2.47
N ILE A 457 -3.03 -9.98 -3.20
CA ILE A 457 -2.22 -9.79 -4.41
C ILE A 457 -0.79 -9.44 -3.98
N THR A 458 0.18 -10.27 -4.38
CA THR A 458 1.61 -10.13 -4.00
C THR A 458 2.45 -9.37 -5.01
N ALA A 459 1.85 -8.97 -6.14
CA ALA A 459 2.51 -8.18 -7.18
C ALA A 459 2.80 -6.75 -6.71
N ASN A 460 3.72 -6.07 -7.40
CA ASN A 460 4.03 -4.68 -7.09
C ASN A 460 2.87 -3.77 -7.51
N ALA A 461 2.13 -3.24 -6.54
CA ALA A 461 0.97 -2.37 -6.78
C ALA A 461 1.32 -1.13 -7.65
N ASP A 462 2.51 -0.57 -7.50
CA ASP A 462 2.96 0.59 -8.29
C ASP A 462 3.20 0.23 -9.77
N LYS A 463 3.20 -1.07 -10.12
CA LYS A 463 3.32 -1.61 -11.48
C LYS A 463 2.05 -2.33 -11.98
N LEU A 464 0.99 -2.35 -11.19
CA LEU A 464 -0.30 -2.92 -11.60
C LEU A 464 -1.06 -1.98 -12.53
N GLY A 465 -1.81 -2.53 -13.46
CA GLY A 465 -2.81 -1.80 -14.24
C GLY A 465 -4.06 -2.63 -14.40
N ILE A 466 -5.18 -1.96 -14.62
CA ILE A 466 -6.41 -2.59 -15.07
C ILE A 466 -6.42 -2.53 -16.59
N TYR A 467 -6.69 -3.68 -17.20
CA TYR A 467 -6.72 -3.85 -18.64
C TYR A 467 -8.08 -4.35 -19.10
N TYR A 468 -8.63 -3.71 -20.13
CA TYR A 468 -9.73 -4.25 -20.91
C TYR A 468 -9.22 -5.45 -21.71
N VAL A 469 -9.92 -6.58 -21.60
CA VAL A 469 -9.65 -7.80 -22.37
C VAL A 469 -10.58 -7.85 -23.58
N ASN A 470 -10.05 -7.57 -24.78
CA ASN A 470 -10.80 -7.66 -26.02
C ASN A 470 -10.72 -9.09 -26.58
N GLY A 471 -11.74 -9.89 -26.29
CA GLY A 471 -11.85 -11.28 -26.72
C GLY A 471 -11.93 -11.47 -28.24
N ASP A 472 -12.45 -10.48 -28.98
CA ASP A 472 -12.64 -10.55 -30.44
C ASP A 472 -11.35 -10.22 -31.18
N LYS A 473 -10.69 -9.12 -30.80
CA LYS A 473 -9.41 -8.69 -31.38
C LYS A 473 -8.22 -9.47 -30.83
N LYS A 474 -8.42 -10.24 -29.74
CA LYS A 474 -7.37 -10.95 -29.00
C LYS A 474 -6.27 -10.00 -28.50
N THR A 475 -6.69 -8.84 -27.99
CA THR A 475 -5.79 -7.80 -27.47
C THR A 475 -6.19 -7.39 -26.06
N ILE A 476 -5.26 -6.73 -25.37
CA ILE A 476 -5.53 -6.02 -24.12
C ILE A 476 -5.27 -4.53 -24.30
N GLU A 477 -5.97 -3.71 -23.52
CA GLU A 477 -5.83 -2.25 -23.53
C GLU A 477 -5.77 -1.74 -22.09
N PHE A 478 -4.77 -0.91 -21.77
CA PHE A 478 -4.66 -0.30 -20.45
C PHE A 478 -5.77 0.75 -20.28
N VAL A 479 -6.57 0.63 -19.22
CA VAL A 479 -7.71 1.53 -18.97
C VAL A 479 -7.56 2.36 -17.70
N GLY A 480 -6.45 2.17 -16.97
CA GLY A 480 -6.14 2.92 -15.75
C GLY A 480 -5.49 2.04 -14.70
N GLY A 481 -5.20 2.63 -13.55
CA GLY A 481 -4.65 1.84 -12.45
C GLY A 481 -4.19 2.68 -11.28
N LYS A 482 -5.02 3.60 -10.81
CA LYS A 482 -4.70 4.37 -9.61
C LYS A 482 -4.87 3.49 -8.37
N VAL A 483 -3.82 3.41 -7.55
CA VAL A 483 -3.81 2.55 -6.37
C VAL A 483 -4.14 3.39 -5.13
N ASP A 484 -5.14 2.96 -4.38
CA ASP A 484 -5.40 3.43 -3.02
C ASP A 484 -4.80 2.40 -2.05
N LYS A 485 -3.65 2.76 -1.47
CA LYS A 485 -2.89 1.89 -0.54
C LYS A 485 -3.57 1.76 0.82
N GLU A 486 -4.44 2.70 1.20
CA GLU A 486 -5.13 2.64 2.49
C GLU A 486 -6.31 1.67 2.42
N LYS A 487 -6.99 1.61 1.27
CA LYS A 487 -8.12 0.72 1.02
C LYS A 487 -7.73 -0.62 0.40
N ASP A 488 -6.45 -0.83 0.08
CA ASP A 488 -5.97 -1.97 -0.72
C ASP A 488 -6.77 -2.13 -2.01
N THR A 489 -6.98 -1.04 -2.77
CA THR A 489 -7.71 -1.10 -4.05
C THR A 489 -6.92 -0.48 -5.20
N ILE A 490 -7.24 -0.91 -6.41
CA ILE A 490 -6.82 -0.25 -7.65
C ILE A 490 -8.07 0.09 -8.46
N ARG A 491 -8.10 1.30 -9.02
CA ARG A 491 -9.26 1.79 -9.79
C ARG A 491 -8.92 2.22 -11.21
N ALA A 492 -9.93 2.16 -12.06
CA ALA A 492 -9.93 2.71 -13.41
C ALA A 492 -11.33 3.25 -13.76
N SER A 493 -11.37 4.36 -14.51
CA SER A 493 -12.62 4.91 -15.04
C SER A 493 -12.82 4.43 -16.48
N VAL A 494 -13.88 3.65 -16.72
CA VAL A 494 -14.13 2.95 -17.98
C VAL A 494 -15.44 3.42 -18.62
N SER A 495 -15.51 3.39 -19.95
CA SER A 495 -16.65 3.92 -20.73
C SER A 495 -17.55 2.84 -21.31
N HIS A 496 -17.26 1.56 -21.07
CA HIS A 496 -18.05 0.45 -21.59
C HIS A 496 -18.03 -0.77 -20.66
N PHE A 497 -18.97 -1.68 -20.88
CA PHE A 497 -19.05 -2.98 -20.20
C PHE A 497 -18.12 -3.97 -20.87
N SER A 498 -17.42 -4.76 -20.07
CA SER A 498 -16.47 -5.75 -20.57
C SER A 498 -15.89 -6.63 -19.47
N THR A 499 -15.10 -7.62 -19.89
CA THR A 499 -14.07 -8.26 -19.08
C THR A 499 -12.86 -7.34 -18.86
N TYR A 500 -12.48 -7.18 -17.59
CA TYR A 500 -11.31 -6.46 -17.12
C TYR A 500 -10.40 -7.38 -16.32
N ALA A 501 -9.09 -7.20 -16.44
CA ALA A 501 -8.09 -8.00 -15.73
C ALA A 501 -7.01 -7.11 -15.10
N LEU A 502 -6.49 -7.55 -13.96
CA LEU A 502 -5.29 -6.96 -13.37
C LEU A 502 -4.04 -7.56 -14.00
N ILE A 503 -3.11 -6.70 -14.41
CA ILE A 503 -1.84 -7.10 -15.00
C ILE A 503 -0.72 -6.27 -14.39
N GLU A 504 0.30 -6.93 -13.86
CA GLU A 504 1.56 -6.32 -13.48
C GLU A 504 2.43 -6.17 -14.73
N TYR A 505 2.94 -4.95 -14.99
CA TYR A 505 3.85 -4.71 -16.10
C TYR A 505 5.25 -4.33 -15.61
N ASN A 506 6.19 -5.29 -15.68
CA ASN A 506 7.59 -5.11 -15.35
C ASN A 506 8.40 -4.56 -16.55
N LYS A 507 8.10 -3.32 -16.96
CA LYS A 507 8.91 -2.62 -17.97
C LYS A 507 10.14 -1.98 -17.33
N THR A 508 11.31 -2.20 -17.93
CA THR A 508 12.57 -1.56 -17.55
C THR A 508 13.37 -1.18 -18.80
N PHE A 509 14.46 -0.42 -18.61
CA PHE A 509 15.36 0.04 -19.66
C PHE A 509 16.83 -0.16 -19.24
N ALA A 510 17.72 -0.39 -20.20
CA ALA A 510 19.10 -0.76 -19.90
C ALA A 510 19.90 0.39 -19.26
N ASP A 511 19.63 1.62 -19.71
CA ASP A 511 20.30 2.86 -19.31
C ASP A 511 19.86 3.39 -17.93
N ILE A 512 18.79 2.84 -17.35
CA ILE A 512 18.36 3.20 -15.98
C ILE A 512 18.74 2.16 -14.93
N LYS A 513 19.50 1.11 -15.29
CA LYS A 513 19.80 -0.04 -14.40
C LYS A 513 20.31 0.38 -13.01
N TYR A 514 21.15 1.41 -12.96
CA TYR A 514 21.76 1.98 -11.75
C TYR A 514 21.36 3.45 -11.52
N HIS A 515 20.36 3.95 -12.26
CA HIS A 515 19.96 5.35 -12.20
C HIS A 515 18.97 5.57 -11.05
N TRP A 516 19.09 6.69 -10.33
CA TRP A 516 18.25 7.01 -9.16
C TRP A 516 16.75 7.04 -9.49
N ALA A 517 16.40 7.42 -10.72
CA ALA A 517 15.02 7.51 -11.17
C ALA A 517 14.38 6.17 -11.58
N LYS A 518 15.12 5.05 -11.50
CA LYS A 518 14.67 3.75 -11.99
C LYS A 518 13.26 3.38 -11.51
N GLY A 519 13.01 3.45 -10.20
CA GLY A 519 11.70 3.08 -9.63
C GLY A 519 10.55 3.92 -10.18
N TYR A 520 10.75 5.25 -10.27
CA TYR A 520 9.75 6.18 -10.80
C TYR A 520 9.47 5.92 -12.29
N VAL A 521 10.52 5.70 -13.08
CA VAL A 521 10.41 5.41 -14.51
C VAL A 521 9.70 4.09 -14.74
N GLU A 522 10.07 3.02 -14.03
CA GLU A 522 9.44 1.70 -14.17
C GLU A 522 7.95 1.74 -13.77
N SER A 523 7.60 2.44 -12.69
CA SER A 523 6.20 2.59 -12.28
C SER A 523 5.39 3.35 -13.32
N MET A 524 5.84 4.52 -13.75
CA MET A 524 5.12 5.32 -14.73
C MET A 524 5.08 4.65 -16.13
N ALA A 525 6.07 3.83 -16.46
CA ALA A 525 6.04 3.01 -17.68
C ALA A 525 5.03 1.87 -17.58
N ALA A 526 4.90 1.25 -16.40
CA ALA A 526 3.90 0.23 -16.14
C ALA A 526 2.47 0.78 -16.29
N LYS A 527 2.25 2.04 -15.90
CA LYS A 527 0.99 2.78 -16.07
C LYS A 527 0.79 3.40 -17.46
N GLN A 528 1.67 3.10 -18.44
CA GLN A 528 1.64 3.66 -19.80
C GLN A 528 1.72 5.21 -19.87
N ILE A 529 2.20 5.86 -18.81
CA ILE A 529 2.33 7.33 -18.71
C ILE A 529 3.63 7.79 -19.36
N VAL A 530 4.76 7.11 -19.10
CA VAL A 530 6.05 7.38 -19.74
C VAL A 530 6.46 6.22 -20.65
N ASN A 531 7.07 6.56 -21.79
CA ASN A 531 7.64 5.59 -22.72
C ASN A 531 9.13 5.86 -22.93
N GLY A 532 9.90 4.82 -23.25
CA GLY A 532 11.29 4.99 -23.68
C GLY A 532 11.39 5.62 -25.08
N LYS A 533 12.55 6.19 -25.40
CA LYS A 533 12.86 6.68 -26.76
C LYS A 533 13.10 5.54 -27.75
N ALA A 534 13.51 4.38 -27.24
CA ALA A 534 13.59 3.12 -27.96
C ALA A 534 13.21 1.96 -27.02
N GLU A 535 13.13 0.75 -27.55
CA GLU A 535 12.66 -0.43 -26.80
C GLU A 535 13.36 -0.64 -25.45
N ASN A 536 14.69 -0.43 -25.39
CA ASN A 536 15.51 -0.62 -24.19
C ASN A 536 16.24 0.65 -23.73
N ILE A 537 15.85 1.83 -24.22
CA ILE A 537 16.50 3.12 -23.90
C ILE A 537 15.45 4.12 -23.42
N PHE A 538 15.58 4.59 -22.19
CA PHE A 538 14.73 5.65 -21.64
C PHE A 538 15.28 7.07 -21.88
N ALA A 539 16.60 7.21 -21.90
CA ALA A 539 17.38 8.44 -21.88
C ALA A 539 17.03 9.33 -20.67
N PRO A 540 17.40 8.92 -19.43
CA PRO A 540 16.99 9.62 -18.21
C PRO A 540 17.50 11.06 -18.10
N ASP A 541 18.70 11.33 -18.60
CA ASP A 541 19.37 12.62 -18.49
C ASP A 541 19.10 13.56 -19.68
N ASP A 542 18.36 13.11 -20.69
CA ASP A 542 17.97 13.96 -21.81
C ASP A 542 16.89 14.96 -21.38
N ASP A 543 17.00 16.19 -21.89
CA ASP A 543 15.96 17.21 -21.73
C ASP A 543 14.66 16.79 -22.42
N MET A 544 13.55 16.98 -21.71
CA MET A 544 12.20 16.68 -22.21
C MET A 544 11.65 17.81 -23.08
N THR A 545 10.93 17.45 -24.12
CA THR A 545 10.19 18.38 -24.98
C THR A 545 8.80 18.69 -24.43
N ARG A 546 8.23 19.83 -24.83
CA ARG A 546 6.87 20.23 -24.45
C ARG A 546 5.81 19.25 -24.97
N ALA A 547 5.98 18.71 -26.17
CA ALA A 547 5.09 17.69 -26.72
C ALA A 547 5.10 16.38 -25.92
N GLU A 548 6.30 15.90 -25.52
CA GLU A 548 6.40 14.73 -24.64
C GLU A 548 5.68 14.96 -23.31
N PHE A 549 5.86 16.13 -22.70
CA PHE A 549 5.22 16.42 -21.42
C PHE A 549 3.69 16.56 -21.54
N ALA A 550 3.17 17.16 -22.62
CA ALA A 550 1.73 17.23 -22.87
C ALA A 550 1.09 15.84 -22.94
N LYS A 551 1.74 14.88 -23.61
CA LYS A 551 1.30 13.47 -23.60
C LYS A 551 1.31 12.88 -22.19
N ILE A 552 2.40 13.08 -21.45
CA ILE A 552 2.58 12.51 -20.11
C ILE A 552 1.49 13.00 -19.16
N ILE A 553 1.20 14.30 -19.12
CA ILE A 553 0.20 14.84 -18.19
C ILE A 553 -1.22 14.41 -18.56
N VAL A 554 -1.57 14.38 -19.86
CA VAL A 554 -2.88 13.89 -20.33
C VAL A 554 -3.10 12.43 -19.94
N ASN A 555 -2.09 11.58 -20.10
CA ASN A 555 -2.14 10.18 -19.67
C ASN A 555 -2.21 10.05 -18.14
N ALA A 556 -1.42 10.82 -17.40
CA ALA A 556 -1.40 10.78 -15.93
C ALA A 556 -2.75 11.19 -15.32
N MET A 557 -3.49 12.08 -16.00
CA MET A 557 -4.83 12.49 -15.61
C MET A 557 -5.94 11.56 -16.14
N GLU A 558 -5.60 10.52 -16.91
CA GLU A 558 -6.55 9.57 -17.51
C GLU A 558 -7.64 10.27 -18.36
N LEU A 559 -7.27 11.37 -19.05
CA LEU A 559 -8.17 12.16 -19.88
C LEU A 559 -8.41 11.51 -21.25
N ASP A 560 -9.64 11.65 -21.75
CA ASP A 560 -9.97 11.23 -23.11
C ASP A 560 -9.32 12.16 -24.15
N LEU A 561 -8.88 11.56 -25.26
CA LEU A 561 -8.22 12.32 -26.32
C LEU A 561 -9.25 13.05 -27.19
N ASN A 562 -9.07 14.36 -27.29
CA ASN A 562 -9.80 15.23 -28.20
C ASN A 562 -9.05 15.30 -29.52
N LYS A 563 -9.79 15.26 -30.62
CA LYS A 563 -9.19 15.43 -31.94
C LYS A 563 -8.68 16.84 -32.12
N TYR A 564 -7.44 16.95 -32.58
CA TYR A 564 -6.82 18.23 -32.83
C TYR A 564 -7.65 19.09 -33.80
N SER A 565 -7.96 20.31 -33.37
CA SER A 565 -8.87 21.23 -34.05
C SER A 565 -8.22 22.56 -34.48
N GLY A 566 -6.89 22.64 -34.41
CA GLY A 566 -6.13 23.81 -34.88
C GLY A 566 -5.82 24.86 -33.81
N SER A 567 -5.71 24.48 -32.53
CA SER A 567 -5.43 25.43 -31.44
C SER A 567 -4.09 26.17 -31.55
N PHE A 568 -3.12 25.66 -32.32
CA PHE A 568 -1.77 26.22 -32.43
C PHE A 568 -1.23 26.16 -33.87
N GLU A 569 -0.61 27.23 -34.36
CA GLU A 569 -0.17 27.33 -35.76
C GLU A 569 0.98 26.36 -36.12
N ASP A 570 1.76 25.92 -35.13
CA ASP A 570 2.93 25.05 -35.28
C ASP A 570 2.66 23.57 -34.96
N VAL A 571 1.39 23.20 -34.77
CA VAL A 571 0.95 21.81 -34.56
C VAL A 571 0.04 21.40 -35.73
N LYS A 572 0.32 20.25 -36.34
CA LYS A 572 -0.48 19.75 -37.47
C LYS A 572 -1.35 18.59 -37.04
N ALA A 573 -2.57 18.54 -37.58
CA ALA A 573 -3.41 17.36 -37.43
C ALA A 573 -2.66 16.11 -37.92
N GLY A 574 -2.63 15.07 -37.10
CA GLY A 574 -1.90 13.82 -37.37
C GLY A 574 -0.48 13.76 -36.80
N ASP A 575 0.08 14.85 -36.28
CA ASP A 575 1.28 14.74 -35.45
C ASP A 575 0.96 13.87 -34.22
N TRP A 576 1.89 13.00 -33.82
CA TRP A 576 1.64 12.03 -32.74
C TRP A 576 1.24 12.69 -31.40
N PHE A 577 1.61 13.96 -31.21
CA PHE A 577 1.28 14.76 -30.04
C PHE A 577 0.04 15.66 -30.22
N ALA A 578 -0.51 15.78 -31.44
CA ALA A 578 -1.53 16.79 -31.74
C ALA A 578 -2.78 16.64 -30.87
N ASP A 579 -3.33 15.43 -30.76
CA ASP A 579 -4.52 15.16 -29.96
C ASP A 579 -4.24 15.39 -28.45
N TYR A 580 -3.03 15.05 -27.96
CA TYR A 580 -2.62 15.33 -26.57
C TYR A 580 -2.52 16.83 -26.29
N VAL A 581 -1.95 17.59 -27.22
CA VAL A 581 -1.86 19.06 -27.11
C VAL A 581 -3.26 19.67 -27.12
N GLN A 582 -4.16 19.19 -27.98
CA GLN A 582 -5.55 19.64 -27.97
C GLN A 582 -6.22 19.35 -26.63
N THR A 583 -6.16 18.11 -26.14
CA THR A 583 -6.75 17.72 -24.86
C THR A 583 -6.21 18.57 -23.72
N ALA A 584 -4.88 18.76 -23.64
CA ALA A 584 -4.27 19.57 -22.61
C ALA A 584 -4.71 21.05 -22.68
N PHE A 585 -4.91 21.58 -23.89
CA PHE A 585 -5.40 22.95 -24.10
C PHE A 585 -6.87 23.10 -23.70
N ASP A 586 -7.74 22.18 -24.12
CA ASP A 586 -9.17 22.20 -23.79
C ASP A 586 -9.41 22.07 -22.28
N ASN A 587 -8.56 21.30 -21.59
CA ASN A 587 -8.55 21.17 -20.14
C ASN A 587 -7.77 22.29 -19.43
N LYS A 588 -7.37 23.35 -20.14
CA LYS A 588 -6.68 24.55 -19.61
C LYS A 588 -5.36 24.24 -18.90
N LEU A 589 -4.72 23.12 -19.20
CA LEU A 589 -3.43 22.73 -18.65
C LEU A 589 -2.31 23.54 -19.32
N ILE A 590 -2.45 23.79 -20.63
CA ILE A 590 -1.48 24.54 -21.45
C ILE A 590 -2.16 25.71 -22.16
N GLU A 591 -1.40 26.79 -22.38
CA GLU A 591 -1.91 28.02 -23.02
C GLU A 591 -1.07 28.48 -24.23
N GLY A 592 0.06 27.83 -24.52
CA GLY A 592 1.03 28.28 -25.54
C GLY A 592 2.00 29.37 -25.04
N LYS A 593 2.99 29.73 -25.87
CA LYS A 593 4.05 30.71 -25.50
C LYS A 593 3.80 32.11 -26.06
N VAL A 594 3.55 32.22 -27.37
CA VAL A 594 3.46 33.50 -28.09
C VAL A 594 2.00 33.88 -28.30
N ALA A 595 1.45 34.71 -27.40
CA ALA A 595 0.04 35.16 -27.43
C ALA A 595 -0.97 34.02 -27.63
N GLY A 596 -0.65 32.82 -27.14
CA GLY A 596 -1.44 31.60 -27.28
C GLY A 596 -1.47 30.93 -28.66
N LYS A 597 -0.69 31.41 -29.64
CA LYS A 597 -0.72 30.89 -31.03
C LYS A 597 0.32 29.81 -31.34
N VAL A 598 1.41 29.76 -30.58
CA VAL A 598 2.54 28.85 -30.80
C VAL A 598 2.73 27.98 -29.56
N PHE A 599 2.75 26.66 -29.76
CA PHE A 599 2.96 25.69 -28.69
C PHE A 599 4.45 25.38 -28.46
N ASP A 600 5.27 25.39 -29.51
CA ASP A 600 6.67 24.98 -29.54
C ASP A 600 6.87 23.51 -29.12
N PRO A 601 6.35 22.53 -29.90
CA PRO A 601 6.30 21.12 -29.48
C PRO A 601 7.68 20.50 -29.27
N ASN A 602 8.68 20.91 -30.06
CA ASN A 602 10.04 20.38 -29.99
C ASN A 602 10.95 21.16 -29.03
N GLY A 603 10.51 22.32 -28.56
CA GLY A 603 11.19 23.10 -27.56
C GLY A 603 11.30 22.33 -26.24
N LYS A 604 12.43 22.52 -25.54
CA LYS A 604 12.62 21.96 -24.21
C LYS A 604 11.69 22.65 -23.22
N ILE A 605 11.06 21.86 -22.36
CA ILE A 605 10.20 22.38 -21.31
C ILE A 605 11.04 22.76 -20.10
N THR A 606 10.85 23.97 -19.58
CA THR A 606 11.54 24.39 -18.36
C THR A 606 10.89 23.74 -17.14
N ARG A 607 11.64 23.70 -16.03
CA ARG A 607 11.15 23.13 -14.78
C ARG A 607 9.94 23.90 -14.23
N GLU A 608 9.94 25.23 -14.32
CA GLU A 608 8.79 26.05 -13.89
C GLU A 608 7.56 25.92 -14.82
N GLU A 609 7.76 25.77 -16.13
CA GLU A 609 6.66 25.52 -17.07
C GLU A 609 5.96 24.19 -16.76
N MET A 610 6.75 23.14 -16.53
CA MET A 610 6.24 21.82 -16.17
C MET A 610 5.51 21.84 -14.81
N MET A 611 6.06 22.50 -13.80
CA MET A 611 5.41 22.66 -12.49
C MET A 611 4.11 23.46 -12.59
N THR A 612 4.05 24.46 -13.48
CA THR A 612 2.83 25.24 -13.76
C THR A 612 1.72 24.36 -14.32
N ILE A 613 2.04 23.50 -15.29
CA ILE A 613 1.07 22.58 -15.90
C ILE A 613 0.54 21.59 -14.85
N ILE A 614 1.42 21.03 -14.01
CA ILE A 614 0.99 20.13 -12.93
C ILE A 614 0.14 20.86 -11.89
N GLY A 615 0.52 22.10 -11.52
CA GLY A 615 -0.27 22.91 -10.59
C GLY A 615 -1.67 23.20 -11.11
N ARG A 616 -1.81 23.48 -12.42
CA ARG A 616 -3.12 23.60 -13.08
C ARG A 616 -3.91 22.29 -13.04
N ALA A 617 -3.25 21.16 -13.26
CA ALA A 617 -3.87 19.84 -13.20
C ALA A 617 -4.39 19.48 -11.79
N ILE A 618 -3.73 19.96 -10.73
CA ILE A 618 -4.19 19.78 -9.34
C ILE A 618 -5.50 20.57 -9.09
N GLY A 619 -5.72 21.69 -9.78
CA GLY A 619 -7.00 22.42 -9.75
C GLY A 619 -7.31 23.12 -8.43
N LYS A 620 -6.36 23.20 -7.49
CA LYS A 620 -6.48 23.99 -6.25
C LYS A 620 -6.07 25.44 -6.47
N GLU A 621 -6.60 26.34 -5.63
CA GLU A 621 -6.05 27.69 -5.51
C GLU A 621 -4.56 27.63 -5.12
N GLY A 622 -3.77 28.59 -5.60
CA GLY A 622 -2.35 28.67 -5.31
C GLY A 622 -2.05 28.76 -3.81
N ALA A 623 -0.84 28.36 -3.40
CA ALA A 623 -0.43 28.42 -2.00
C ALA A 623 -0.59 29.85 -1.43
N ALA A 624 -1.29 29.98 -0.30
CA ALA A 624 -1.63 31.29 0.30
C ALA A 624 -0.39 32.15 0.63
N ASP A 625 0.75 31.51 0.91
CA ASP A 625 2.03 32.15 1.26
C ASP A 625 3.13 31.89 0.22
N ALA A 626 2.79 31.92 -1.08
CA ALA A 626 3.70 31.57 -2.16
C ALA A 626 5.08 32.26 -2.08
N ASP A 627 5.14 33.57 -1.80
CA ASP A 627 6.42 34.28 -1.69
C ASP A 627 7.26 33.83 -0.48
N THR A 628 6.63 33.43 0.64
CA THR A 628 7.33 32.92 1.82
C THR A 628 7.92 31.55 1.54
N ILE A 629 7.16 30.67 0.86
CA ILE A 629 7.63 29.35 0.45
C ILE A 629 8.83 29.48 -0.48
N LEU A 630 8.77 30.33 -1.50
CA LEU A 630 9.87 30.51 -2.46
C LEU A 630 11.14 31.08 -1.84
N LYS A 631 11.02 31.96 -0.83
CA LYS A 631 12.19 32.50 -0.09
C LYS A 631 13.02 31.45 0.63
N SER A 632 12.48 30.24 0.84
CA SER A 632 13.26 29.13 1.39
C SER A 632 14.31 28.57 0.41
N PHE A 633 14.23 28.94 -0.88
CA PHE A 633 15.16 28.53 -1.93
C PHE A 633 16.06 29.69 -2.37
N LYS A 634 17.33 29.39 -2.64
CA LYS A 634 18.36 30.38 -2.99
C LYS A 634 18.06 31.16 -4.28
N ASP A 635 17.27 30.59 -5.16
CA ASP A 635 16.86 31.14 -6.45
C ASP A 635 15.33 31.22 -6.59
N GLY A 636 14.60 31.23 -5.47
CA GLY A 636 13.15 31.38 -5.48
C GLY A 636 12.66 32.71 -6.05
N ASP A 637 13.51 33.74 -6.02
CA ASP A 637 13.29 35.04 -6.68
C ASP A 637 13.38 34.98 -8.21
N LYS A 638 13.96 33.90 -8.77
CA LYS A 638 14.05 33.66 -10.22
C LYS A 638 12.85 32.93 -10.80
N VAL A 639 11.88 32.52 -9.97
CA VAL A 639 10.63 31.93 -10.44
C VAL A 639 9.80 33.01 -11.12
N SER A 640 9.40 32.75 -12.36
CA SER A 640 8.58 33.69 -13.13
C SER A 640 7.24 33.96 -12.45
N SER A 641 6.73 35.19 -12.56
CA SER A 641 5.50 35.61 -11.88
C SER A 641 4.30 34.70 -12.15
N TYR A 642 4.15 34.18 -13.37
CA TYR A 642 3.05 33.27 -13.75
C TYR A 642 3.16 31.89 -13.09
N ALA A 643 4.35 31.49 -12.66
CA ALA A 643 4.64 30.16 -12.12
C ALA A 643 4.64 30.14 -10.58
N LYS A 644 4.73 31.31 -9.92
CA LYS A 644 4.90 31.40 -8.46
C LYS A 644 3.87 30.60 -7.68
N GLU A 645 2.60 30.80 -7.97
CA GLU A 645 1.50 30.15 -7.25
C GLU A 645 1.55 28.62 -7.38
N TYR A 646 1.80 28.13 -8.59
CA TYR A 646 1.85 26.70 -8.89
C TYR A 646 3.12 26.02 -8.37
N VAL A 647 4.28 26.67 -8.52
CA VAL A 647 5.55 26.15 -7.99
C VAL A 647 5.46 26.05 -6.47
N SER A 648 4.92 27.06 -5.80
CA SER A 648 4.73 27.04 -4.34
C SER A 648 3.72 25.98 -3.90
N LEU A 649 2.61 25.80 -4.63
CA LEU A 649 1.64 24.73 -4.37
C LEU A 649 2.32 23.35 -4.43
N LEU A 650 3.13 23.08 -5.46
CA LEU A 650 3.84 21.80 -5.59
C LEU A 650 4.87 21.56 -4.47
N ILE A 651 5.43 22.62 -3.89
CA ILE A 651 6.33 22.54 -2.74
C ILE A 651 5.54 22.27 -1.45
N GLU A 652 4.43 22.99 -1.24
CA GLU A 652 3.54 22.83 -0.09
C GLU A 652 2.96 21.41 0.00
N GLU A 653 2.50 20.89 -1.15
CA GLU A 653 1.99 19.53 -1.31
C GLU A 653 3.13 18.47 -1.33
N LYS A 654 4.39 18.88 -1.14
CA LYS A 654 5.60 18.03 -1.07
C LYS A 654 5.86 17.18 -2.32
N LEU A 655 5.32 17.59 -3.47
CA LEU A 655 5.59 16.98 -4.77
C LEU A 655 6.98 17.37 -5.28
N VAL A 656 7.46 18.57 -4.91
CA VAL A 656 8.78 19.11 -5.28
C VAL A 656 9.52 19.60 -4.03
N ASN A 657 10.78 19.18 -3.86
CA ASN A 657 11.62 19.55 -2.70
C ASN A 657 12.83 20.43 -3.07
N GLY A 658 12.96 20.86 -4.33
CA GLY A 658 14.18 21.47 -4.87
C GLY A 658 15.37 20.51 -4.96
N TYR A 659 16.55 21.07 -5.24
CA TYR A 659 17.82 20.36 -5.36
C TYR A 659 18.60 20.37 -4.04
N PRO A 660 19.55 19.42 -3.83
CA PRO A 660 20.37 19.37 -2.62
C PRO A 660 21.20 20.64 -2.35
N ASP A 661 21.48 21.44 -3.39
CA ASP A 661 22.17 22.73 -3.29
C ASP A 661 21.28 23.86 -2.75
N GLY A 662 19.99 23.59 -2.47
CA GLY A 662 19.00 24.54 -1.96
C GLY A 662 18.36 25.41 -3.06
N THR A 663 18.41 24.97 -4.32
CA THR A 663 17.83 25.70 -5.46
C THR A 663 16.63 24.99 -6.08
N LEU A 664 15.83 25.71 -6.87
CA LEU A 664 14.74 25.20 -7.69
C LEU A 664 15.13 25.05 -9.16
N LYS A 665 16.08 25.86 -9.66
CA LYS A 665 16.49 25.95 -11.07
C LYS A 665 15.31 26.15 -12.03
N PRO A 666 14.45 27.17 -11.80
CA PRO A 666 13.16 27.28 -12.48
C PRO A 666 13.26 27.38 -14.01
N ALA A 667 14.24 28.13 -14.52
CA ALA A 667 14.44 28.35 -15.96
C ALA A 667 15.22 27.22 -16.67
N ASN A 668 15.75 26.23 -15.93
CA ASN A 668 16.47 25.13 -16.55
C ASN A 668 15.51 24.18 -17.25
N SER A 669 15.97 23.55 -18.33
CA SER A 669 15.25 22.41 -18.94
C SER A 669 15.20 21.26 -17.94
N ILE A 670 14.06 20.58 -17.88
CA ILE A 670 13.88 19.42 -17.01
C ILE A 670 14.30 18.14 -17.73
N THR A 671 15.02 17.26 -17.03
CA THR A 671 15.38 15.95 -17.58
C THR A 671 14.18 14.99 -17.54
N ARG A 672 14.22 13.96 -18.39
CA ARG A 672 13.20 12.90 -18.41
C ARG A 672 13.07 12.17 -17.06
N ALA A 673 14.19 11.96 -16.36
CA ALA A 673 14.21 11.35 -15.03
C ALA A 673 13.53 12.21 -13.97
N GLU A 674 13.84 13.51 -13.94
CA GLU A 674 13.22 14.46 -13.00
C GLU A 674 11.72 14.58 -13.24
N ALA A 675 11.32 14.65 -14.51
CA ALA A 675 9.92 14.68 -14.87
C ALA A 675 9.18 13.41 -14.44
N ALA A 676 9.75 12.22 -14.67
CA ALA A 676 9.15 10.97 -14.22
C ALA A 676 8.96 10.92 -12.69
N LYS A 677 9.92 11.45 -11.91
CA LYS A 677 9.80 11.54 -10.45
C LYS A 677 8.65 12.44 -10.01
N ILE A 678 8.51 13.61 -10.62
CA ILE A 678 7.47 14.58 -10.23
C ILE A 678 6.10 14.07 -10.67
N VAL A 679 5.98 13.52 -11.89
CA VAL A 679 4.74 12.93 -12.39
C VAL A 679 4.33 11.71 -11.58
N TYR A 680 5.27 10.87 -11.14
CA TYR A 680 4.99 9.79 -10.20
C TYR A 680 4.38 10.33 -8.89
N GLY A 681 4.92 11.42 -8.35
CA GLY A 681 4.36 12.08 -7.17
C GLY A 681 2.94 12.58 -7.42
N PHE A 682 2.73 13.30 -8.52
CA PHE A 682 1.43 13.82 -8.94
C PHE A 682 0.39 12.70 -9.14
N TYR A 683 0.74 11.64 -9.86
CA TYR A 683 -0.16 10.52 -10.16
C TYR A 683 -0.63 9.75 -8.92
N ASN A 684 0.18 9.70 -7.86
CA ASN A 684 -0.20 9.07 -6.59
C ASN A 684 -0.85 10.05 -5.62
N TYR A 685 -0.86 11.33 -5.94
CA TYR A 685 -1.52 12.39 -5.18
C TYR A 685 -2.94 12.66 -5.68
N TYR A 686 -3.11 12.66 -7.00
CA TYR A 686 -4.34 12.96 -7.76
C TYR A 686 -5.04 11.67 -8.20
#